data_AF-A0A5E4FU82-F1
#
_entry.id   AF-A0A5E4FU82-F1
#
_cell.length_a   1.000
_cell.length_b   1.000
_cell.length_c   1.000
_cell.angle_alpha   90.00
_cell.angle_beta   90.00
_cell.angle_gamma   90.00
#
_symmetry.space_group_name_H-M   'P 1'
#
loop_
_entity.id
_entity.type
_entity.pdbx_description
1 polymer ?
#
loop_
_entity_poly.entity_id
_entity_poly.type
_entity_poly.pdbx_seq_one_letter_code
_entity_poly.pdbx_strand_id
1 'polypeptide(L)'
;MVKTVELYGFCSVQSPEAVTEFVEKHTGKGTVYAVKVFHKDGKTRASAMVQFTHAEFAEMILTLAGDHLRRHVPYGKSNVKATEMKFDMVPDSETFQPSMELVKLHFGCQISKERFSVLWTLSDVSVKFGMILKHFYFFFSYDSVEYKLEISYDNVSQIELHSPCGQLAKFLLIKLRGAPRIYKKDVPVKNKKKEASDNYWVREVDFTPACCIGQSSAICLELPLRWMLPDLGNTFVHYKEDEGRFVLERGNGFSSSSDLVPMVRPPLNIKLPYKVLFKINSLVQYGCVPRQALDVKFYKLVDPSRIRIEYIECALEILFHSKQCCYEPVNWLRNQYKKHSASKRIAKTPAISLDDGLVYVHRVQITPSKVYFCGPEIHHSNRLFRKYPEDVDNFLRVSFVDEDLSKMHSEDLCMRSTKQERRTRVHERILSILKNGIVIGEKKFEFLAFSSSQLRGHSVWMFASRSKLTAQDIRNWMGDFKDIRNVAKYAARLGQSFSSSKEAFSVGGDKVELIPDVEIERDGVKYCFSDGIGKISAEFAARVARKFELSRTPSAFQIRYGGYKGVLAVDPTLSKNLSLRKSMCKFQSNNTTLDVLKWSKYQPYFLNRELITLLSTLGVPDDVFMEKQKRVLNLLDSVLADPLREQKAMELLFQGEVTNILKEMVWCGYTPDAEPFLAMMLHAYSAEKLQKLRSKTRIFVPNGRSMMGCLDEIGTLEYGQVFVQCSHRDSLQFYDSSSHIFSGHSSSDSFIVEGKVVVAKNPCLHPGDMRVLKAVNVPALHHLVDCVVFPQKGERPHPNECSGGDLDGDLYSVSWDPDLIPPRQIEPMNYSPAQTVQLDRDVTLEEVEESFTNYIVNDNLGIISTAHTVFADREPDKAMSAPCKDLAKLNSVAVDSPKTGQLVKMPGHLRAKEYPDFMEKLDKPTYESKGVIGKLFRQVKEHVELVSHSCSSSNIKSFTAEVAKKCYDPDMEVDGFKLYINEAIRYRREYDCKLQNLMEYYGIKSEAEILSGTFAQTSKCFDTRKDLKANIGIAVRSLKKEARGWFYEKQGSEFQSNVSTDGDDACAAKASAWYYVTYHPRYFVGCYKEGTGRERFVSFPWCVFEKLLQIKRDKRSISNSLHIDLTELA
;
A
#
# COMPACT_ATOMS: atom_id res chain seq x y z
N MET A 1 8.61 -37.11 6.84
CA MET A 1 7.93 -36.17 7.76
C MET A 1 8.20 -36.62 9.18
N VAL A 2 8.53 -35.71 10.09
CA VAL A 2 8.49 -35.98 11.54
C VAL A 2 7.03 -36.16 11.96
N LYS A 3 6.76 -36.98 12.97
CA LYS A 3 5.39 -37.27 13.44
C LYS A 3 5.40 -37.36 14.95
N THR A 4 4.38 -36.79 15.59
CA THR A 4 4.30 -36.70 17.06
C THR A 4 3.21 -37.62 17.60
N VAL A 5 3.54 -38.37 18.65
CA VAL A 5 2.63 -39.31 19.32
C VAL A 5 2.52 -38.96 20.80
N GLU A 6 1.30 -38.98 21.33
CA GLU A 6 1.05 -38.91 22.78
C GLU A 6 1.02 -40.31 23.38
N LEU A 7 1.89 -40.56 24.35
CA LEU A 7 1.94 -41.75 25.19
C LEU A 7 1.26 -41.46 26.54
N TYR A 8 0.21 -42.21 26.86
CA TYR A 8 -0.58 -42.06 28.08
C TYR A 8 -0.60 -43.34 28.92
N GLY A 9 -0.31 -43.24 30.22
CA GLY A 9 -0.50 -44.36 31.15
C GLY A 9 0.63 -44.62 32.15
N PHE A 10 1.62 -43.73 32.24
CA PHE A 10 2.73 -43.84 33.18
C PHE A 10 2.25 -43.66 34.64
N CYS A 11 2.72 -44.51 35.56
CA CYS A 11 2.33 -44.46 36.98
C CYS A 11 2.81 -43.19 37.73
N SER A 12 3.82 -42.51 37.20
CA SER A 12 4.36 -41.25 37.72
C SER A 12 5.03 -40.46 36.58
N VAL A 13 5.29 -39.17 36.78
CA VAL A 13 6.03 -38.33 35.81
C VAL A 13 7.42 -38.92 35.60
N GLN A 14 7.68 -39.41 34.38
CA GLN A 14 8.97 -39.97 33.98
C GLN A 14 9.92 -38.86 33.52
N SER A 15 11.23 -39.10 33.55
CA SER A 15 12.17 -38.18 32.89
C SER A 15 12.09 -38.32 31.37
N PRO A 16 12.34 -37.24 30.60
CA PRO A 16 12.39 -37.31 29.13
C PRO A 16 13.35 -38.39 28.62
N GLU A 17 14.47 -38.62 29.31
CA GLU A 17 15.48 -39.63 28.96
C GLU A 17 14.94 -41.05 29.13
N ALA A 18 14.18 -41.32 30.19
CA ALA A 18 13.59 -42.63 30.45
C ALA A 18 12.49 -42.98 29.43
N VAL A 19 11.70 -41.99 29.02
CA VAL A 19 10.70 -42.16 27.94
C VAL A 19 11.41 -42.36 26.59
N THR A 20 12.50 -41.63 26.34
CA THR A 20 13.32 -41.79 25.14
C THR A 20 13.88 -43.20 25.04
N GLU A 21 14.55 -43.70 26.09
CA GLU A 21 15.13 -45.05 26.12
C GLU A 21 14.06 -46.13 25.90
N PHE A 22 12.88 -45.97 26.50
CA PHE A 22 11.77 -46.91 26.32
C PHE A 22 11.24 -46.95 24.89
N VAL A 23 11.05 -45.78 24.26
CA VAL A 23 10.55 -45.69 22.91
C VAL A 23 11.58 -46.20 21.90
N GLU A 24 12.84 -45.83 22.09
CA GLU A 24 13.96 -46.23 21.24
C GLU A 24 14.30 -47.72 21.37
N LYS A 25 13.93 -48.38 22.48
CA LYS A 25 13.99 -49.85 22.57
C LYS A 25 13.13 -50.55 21.52
N HIS A 26 12.05 -49.92 21.08
CA HIS A 26 11.12 -50.48 20.10
C HIS A 26 11.38 -49.96 18.69
N THR A 27 11.86 -48.73 18.55
CA THR A 27 12.02 -48.03 17.27
C THR A 27 13.47 -47.94 16.79
N GLY A 28 14.45 -48.20 17.66
CA GLY A 28 15.89 -48.05 17.39
C GLY A 28 16.49 -46.81 18.06
N LYS A 29 17.78 -46.85 18.38
CA LYS A 29 18.49 -45.74 19.05
C LYS A 29 18.63 -44.53 18.11
N GLY A 30 18.34 -43.32 18.58
CA GLY A 30 18.38 -42.09 17.79
C GLY A 30 17.13 -41.82 16.94
N THR A 31 16.01 -42.50 17.22
CA THR A 31 14.74 -42.31 16.50
C THR A 31 13.81 -41.29 17.14
N VAL A 32 14.10 -40.89 18.38
CA VAL A 32 13.34 -39.88 19.11
C VAL A 32 14.01 -38.51 18.97
N TYR A 33 13.26 -37.54 18.46
CA TYR A 33 13.71 -36.16 18.23
C TYR A 33 13.54 -35.28 19.47
N ALA A 34 12.35 -35.33 20.09
CA ALA A 34 12.04 -34.55 21.28
C ALA A 34 11.02 -35.27 22.16
N VAL A 35 11.14 -35.11 23.48
CA VAL A 35 10.20 -35.67 24.47
C VAL A 35 9.79 -34.61 25.47
N LYS A 36 8.49 -34.54 25.76
CA LYS A 36 7.93 -33.67 26.78
C LYS A 36 6.96 -34.47 27.63
N VAL A 37 7.31 -34.61 28.90
CA VAL A 37 6.48 -35.31 29.89
C VAL A 37 5.66 -34.27 30.65
N PHE A 38 4.38 -34.54 30.84
CA PHE A 38 3.48 -33.62 31.53
C PHE A 38 2.34 -34.37 32.22
N HIS A 39 1.68 -33.67 33.13
CA HIS A 39 0.51 -34.14 33.83
C HIS A 39 -0.70 -33.35 33.33
N LYS A 40 -1.78 -34.03 32.93
CA LYS A 40 -3.05 -33.35 32.60
C LYS A 40 -3.82 -33.15 33.91
N ASP A 41 -4.27 -31.92 34.19
CA ASP A 41 -5.05 -31.61 35.39
C ASP A 41 -6.28 -32.53 35.50
N GLY A 42 -6.47 -33.14 36.67
CA GLY A 42 -7.59 -34.05 36.96
C GLY A 42 -7.42 -35.53 36.57
N LYS A 43 -6.26 -35.98 36.07
CA LYS A 43 -5.99 -37.41 35.77
C LYS A 43 -4.94 -38.02 36.70
N THR A 44 -5.05 -39.30 37.08
CA THR A 44 -4.12 -39.98 38.02
C THR A 44 -2.84 -40.54 37.37
N ARG A 45 -2.68 -40.44 36.05
CA ARG A 45 -1.54 -41.01 35.29
C ARG A 45 -0.86 -39.94 34.44
N ALA A 46 0.46 -40.01 34.35
CA ALA A 46 1.27 -39.08 33.57
C ALA A 46 1.24 -39.42 32.07
N SER A 47 1.51 -38.40 31.24
CA SER A 47 1.56 -38.48 29.78
C SER A 47 2.91 -37.98 29.27
N ALA A 48 3.34 -38.47 28.12
CA ALA A 48 4.50 -37.96 27.41
C ALA A 48 4.15 -37.75 25.94
N MET A 49 4.51 -36.61 25.38
CA MET A 49 4.53 -36.43 23.93
C MET A 49 5.93 -36.77 23.44
N VAL A 50 6.00 -37.55 22.37
CA VAL A 50 7.23 -38.00 21.74
C VAL A 50 7.16 -37.68 20.26
N GLN A 51 8.09 -36.84 19.81
CA GLN A 51 8.28 -36.51 18.41
C GLN A 51 9.38 -37.39 17.83
N PHE A 52 9.09 -38.09 16.74
CA PHE A 52 10.01 -39.01 16.08
C PHE A 52 10.73 -38.33 14.93
N THR A 53 11.97 -38.75 14.65
CA THR A 53 12.75 -38.25 13.52
C THR A 53 12.10 -38.56 12.16
N HIS A 54 11.32 -39.64 12.07
CA HIS A 54 10.59 -40.06 10.87
C HIS A 54 9.20 -40.64 11.22
N ALA A 55 8.23 -40.46 10.32
CA ALA A 55 6.83 -40.88 10.51
C ALA A 55 6.66 -42.40 10.68
N GLU A 56 7.54 -43.19 10.05
CA GLU A 56 7.52 -44.65 10.16
C GLU A 56 7.72 -45.14 11.61
N PHE A 57 8.53 -44.45 12.41
CA PHE A 57 8.76 -44.81 13.82
C PHE A 57 7.55 -44.46 14.70
N ALA A 58 6.87 -43.35 14.40
CA ALA A 58 5.61 -43.00 15.05
C ALA A 58 4.51 -44.02 14.72
N GLU A 59 4.41 -44.43 13.44
CA GLU A 59 3.48 -45.48 13.01
C GLU A 59 3.80 -46.84 13.63
N MET A 60 5.07 -47.17 13.82
CA MET A 60 5.49 -48.38 14.54
C MET A 60 4.97 -48.39 15.98
N ILE A 61 5.10 -47.26 16.71
CA ILE A 61 4.59 -47.13 18.08
C ILE A 61 3.05 -47.12 18.13
N LEU A 62 2.39 -46.47 17.17
CA LEU A 62 0.93 -46.49 17.04
C LEU A 62 0.41 -47.90 16.73
N THR A 63 1.09 -48.65 15.86
CA THR A 63 0.76 -50.05 15.51
C THR A 63 1.00 -50.99 16.69
N LEU A 64 2.10 -50.81 17.44
CA LEU A 64 2.34 -51.54 18.68
C LEU A 64 1.26 -51.27 19.74
N ALA A 65 0.58 -50.13 19.65
CA ALA A 65 -0.48 -49.70 20.58
C ALA A 65 -1.92 -49.90 20.05
N GLY A 66 -2.13 -50.26 18.79
CA GLY A 66 -3.45 -50.34 18.15
C GLY A 66 -3.63 -51.58 17.27
N ASP A 67 -4.34 -52.61 17.77
CA ASP A 67 -5.73 -52.93 17.39
C ASP A 67 -6.24 -54.23 18.06
N HIS A 68 -7.50 -54.20 18.47
CA HIS A 68 -8.44 -55.29 18.84
C HIS A 68 -8.09 -56.49 19.75
N LEU A 69 -6.85 -56.70 20.19
CA LEU A 69 -6.48 -57.75 21.16
C LEU A 69 -5.53 -57.22 22.23
N ARG A 70 -6.02 -56.44 23.21
CA ARG A 70 -5.37 -56.03 24.48
C ARG A 70 -3.82 -56.14 24.51
N ARG A 71 -3.12 -55.43 23.62
CA ARG A 71 -1.67 -55.23 23.72
C ARG A 71 -1.43 -53.80 24.15
N HIS A 72 -1.02 -53.65 25.40
CA HIS A 72 -0.47 -52.42 25.92
C HIS A 72 1.03 -52.45 25.70
N VAL A 73 1.67 -51.30 25.46
CA VAL A 73 3.15 -51.27 25.47
C VAL A 73 3.58 -51.32 26.93
N PRO A 74 4.20 -52.42 27.41
CA PRO A 74 4.50 -52.59 28.82
C PRO A 74 5.66 -51.67 29.21
N TYR A 75 5.40 -50.76 30.15
CA TYR A 75 6.41 -49.91 30.78
C TYR A 75 6.43 -50.23 32.29
N GLY A 76 7.36 -51.09 32.71
CA GLY A 76 7.41 -51.60 34.08
C GLY A 76 6.13 -52.39 34.44
N LYS A 77 5.43 -51.97 35.50
CA LYS A 77 4.12 -52.53 35.93
C LYS A 77 2.91 -51.83 35.28
N SER A 78 3.15 -50.92 34.33
CA SER A 78 2.13 -50.06 33.73
C SER A 78 1.98 -50.29 32.24
N ASN A 79 0.81 -49.98 31.74
CA ASN A 79 0.38 -50.24 30.37
C ASN A 79 0.13 -48.90 29.68
N VAL A 80 0.99 -48.56 28.72
CA VAL A 80 0.98 -47.28 28.02
C VAL A 80 0.17 -47.40 26.72
N LYS A 81 -0.69 -46.41 26.47
CA LYS A 81 -1.46 -46.23 25.24
C LYS A 81 -0.79 -45.15 24.39
N ALA A 82 -0.88 -45.27 23.07
CA ALA A 82 -0.38 -44.27 22.13
C ALA A 82 -1.54 -43.65 21.34
N THR A 83 -1.48 -42.36 21.04
CA THR A 83 -2.47 -41.67 20.20
C THR A 83 -1.77 -40.63 19.33
N GLU A 84 -2.17 -40.55 18.06
CA GLU A 84 -1.60 -39.60 17.10
C GLU A 84 -2.02 -38.16 17.43
N MET A 85 -1.07 -37.23 17.35
CA MET A 85 -1.29 -35.81 17.57
C MET A 85 -1.32 -35.03 16.26
N LYS A 86 -2.21 -34.04 16.15
CA LYS A 86 -2.36 -33.19 14.95
C LYS A 86 -1.31 -32.09 14.82
N PHE A 87 -0.43 -31.92 15.82
CA PHE A 87 0.53 -30.82 15.90
C PHE A 87 1.87 -31.33 16.46
N ASP A 88 2.98 -30.80 15.94
CA ASP A 88 4.33 -31.16 16.39
C ASP A 88 4.79 -30.35 17.60
N MET A 89 5.61 -30.95 18.47
CA MET A 89 6.04 -30.34 19.73
C MET A 89 7.06 -29.22 19.56
N VAL A 90 8.02 -29.43 18.66
CA VAL A 90 8.95 -28.41 18.20
C VAL A 90 8.44 -27.98 16.82
N PRO A 91 7.97 -26.73 16.64
CA PRO A 91 7.70 -26.19 15.32
C PRO A 91 9.03 -26.17 14.57
N ASP A 92 9.27 -27.15 13.70
CA ASP A 92 10.46 -27.18 12.87
C ASP A 92 10.38 -26.04 11.86
N SER A 93 10.91 -24.88 12.23
CA SER A 93 11.21 -23.80 11.26
C SER A 93 12.28 -24.22 10.23
N GLU A 94 12.88 -25.41 10.38
CA GLU A 94 13.98 -25.92 9.56
C GLU A 94 13.76 -27.35 9.01
N THR A 95 12.52 -27.86 8.89
CA THR A 95 12.28 -29.06 8.07
C THR A 95 12.30 -28.69 6.59
N PHE A 96 13.50 -28.69 6.02
CA PHE A 96 13.67 -28.64 4.58
C PHE A 96 13.16 -29.94 3.95
N GLN A 97 12.47 -29.86 2.80
CA GLN A 97 12.37 -31.01 1.87
C GLN A 97 13.80 -31.46 1.46
N PRO A 98 14.03 -32.68 0.93
CA PRO A 98 15.37 -33.23 0.71
C PRO A 98 16.35 -32.18 0.17
N SER A 99 17.44 -31.94 0.91
CA SER A 99 18.44 -30.95 0.53
C SER A 99 19.23 -31.47 -0.67
N MET A 100 19.43 -30.59 -1.65
CA MET A 100 20.27 -30.90 -2.80
C MET A 100 21.69 -30.46 -2.50
N GLU A 101 22.59 -31.40 -2.25
CA GLU A 101 23.99 -31.11 -1.96
C GLU A 101 24.84 -31.20 -3.24
N LEU A 102 25.95 -30.45 -3.27
CA LEU A 102 26.93 -30.45 -4.35
C LEU A 102 26.35 -30.04 -5.71
N VAL A 103 25.40 -29.11 -5.72
CA VAL A 103 24.80 -28.56 -6.94
C VAL A 103 25.68 -27.43 -7.49
N LYS A 104 25.83 -27.35 -8.82
CA LYS A 104 26.38 -26.15 -9.45
C LYS A 104 25.27 -25.15 -9.70
N LEU A 105 25.49 -23.92 -9.23
CA LEU A 105 24.57 -22.80 -9.36
C LEU A 105 25.17 -21.76 -10.30
N HIS A 106 24.44 -21.48 -11.38
CA HIS A 106 24.83 -20.49 -12.38
C HIS A 106 23.94 -19.26 -12.30
N PHE A 107 24.55 -18.10 -12.13
CA PHE A 107 23.92 -16.79 -12.21
C PHE A 107 24.05 -16.25 -13.63
N GLY A 108 22.96 -15.79 -14.23
CA GLY A 108 23.04 -15.23 -15.57
C GLY A 108 21.71 -14.77 -16.17
N CYS A 109 21.68 -14.75 -17.50
CA CYS A 109 20.52 -14.33 -18.28
C CYS A 109 20.25 -15.33 -19.40
N GLN A 110 18.99 -15.72 -19.58
CA GLN A 110 18.60 -16.49 -20.76
C GLN A 110 18.62 -15.56 -21.99
N ILE A 111 19.33 -15.96 -23.05
CA ILE A 111 19.51 -15.16 -24.27
C ILE A 111 18.72 -15.69 -25.47
N SER A 112 18.28 -16.95 -25.39
CA SER A 112 17.31 -17.56 -26.30
C SER A 112 16.63 -18.73 -25.57
N LYS A 113 15.58 -19.33 -26.14
CA LYS A 113 14.93 -20.50 -25.53
C LYS A 113 15.93 -21.62 -25.16
N GLU A 114 16.94 -21.81 -25.99
CA GLU A 114 17.93 -22.91 -25.88
C GLU A 114 19.26 -22.51 -25.23
N ARG A 115 19.49 -21.22 -24.93
CA ARG A 115 20.81 -20.71 -24.53
C ARG A 115 20.75 -19.83 -23.29
N PHE A 116 21.64 -20.09 -22.35
CA PHE A 116 21.79 -19.34 -21.11
C PHE A 116 23.21 -18.77 -20.99
N SER A 117 23.31 -17.46 -20.81
CA SER A 117 24.58 -16.75 -20.64
C SER A 117 24.92 -16.70 -19.15
N VAL A 118 25.94 -17.45 -18.75
CA VAL A 118 26.44 -17.59 -17.37
C VAL A 118 27.41 -16.46 -17.05
N LEU A 119 27.05 -15.61 -16.09
CA LEU A 119 27.90 -14.50 -15.59
C LEU A 119 28.79 -14.95 -14.45
N TRP A 120 28.29 -15.84 -13.59
CA TRP A 120 29.03 -16.36 -12.45
C TRP A 120 28.55 -17.78 -12.11
N THR A 121 29.48 -18.63 -11.66
CA THR A 121 29.21 -20.03 -11.31
C THR A 121 29.74 -20.31 -9.92
N LEU A 122 28.91 -20.96 -9.10
CA LEU A 122 29.29 -21.55 -7.83
C LEU A 122 29.21 -23.07 -7.96
N SER A 123 30.21 -23.75 -7.42
CA SER A 123 30.18 -25.19 -7.19
C SER A 123 29.87 -25.46 -5.73
N ASP A 124 29.49 -26.70 -5.40
CA ASP A 124 29.29 -27.15 -4.03
C ASP A 124 28.20 -26.39 -3.25
N VAL A 125 27.10 -26.05 -3.93
CA VAL A 125 25.96 -25.35 -3.32
C VAL A 125 24.99 -26.37 -2.71
N SER A 126 24.59 -26.12 -1.46
CA SER A 126 23.47 -26.81 -0.79
C SER A 126 22.18 -26.04 -1.06
N VAL A 127 21.23 -26.67 -1.75
CA VAL A 127 19.90 -26.11 -2.03
C VAL A 127 18.88 -26.73 -1.09
N LYS A 128 18.14 -25.89 -0.38
CA LYS A 128 17.09 -26.33 0.52
C LYS A 128 15.78 -25.62 0.21
N PHE A 129 14.68 -26.37 0.30
CA PHE A 129 13.34 -25.85 0.03
C PHE A 129 12.58 -25.65 1.34
N GLY A 130 12.09 -24.43 1.58
CA GLY A 130 11.26 -24.12 2.75
C GLY A 130 9.88 -24.80 2.70
N MET A 131 9.14 -24.77 3.81
CA MET A 131 7.80 -25.37 3.90
C MET A 131 6.90 -24.92 2.73
N ILE A 132 6.20 -25.87 2.10
CA ILE A 132 5.29 -25.66 0.95
C ILE A 132 6.01 -25.03 -0.26
N LEU A 133 7.34 -25.19 -0.40
CA LEU A 133 8.15 -24.62 -1.50
C LEU A 133 8.04 -23.08 -1.61
N LYS A 134 7.69 -22.39 -0.51
CA LYS A 134 7.54 -20.91 -0.53
C LYS A 134 8.86 -20.16 -0.64
N HIS A 135 9.98 -20.78 -0.29
CA HIS A 135 11.31 -20.17 -0.34
C HIS A 135 12.34 -21.19 -0.82
N PHE A 136 13.27 -20.74 -1.66
CA PHE A 136 14.50 -21.45 -2.01
C PHE A 136 15.65 -20.86 -1.18
N TYR A 137 16.40 -21.73 -0.52
CA TYR A 137 17.60 -21.36 0.22
C TYR A 137 18.83 -21.98 -0.43
N PHE A 138 19.87 -21.19 -0.65
CA PHE A 138 21.14 -21.67 -1.19
C PHE A 138 22.24 -21.36 -0.19
N PHE A 139 22.97 -22.37 0.24
CA PHE A 139 24.09 -22.23 1.18
C PHE A 139 25.38 -22.62 0.47
N PHE A 140 26.42 -21.81 0.62
CA PHE A 140 27.74 -22.08 0.04
C PHE A 140 28.84 -21.29 0.76
N SER A 141 30.09 -21.65 0.51
CA SER A 141 31.27 -20.90 0.97
C SER A 141 31.95 -20.21 -0.21
N TYR A 142 32.34 -18.95 -0.04
CA TYR A 142 33.08 -18.17 -1.02
C TYR A 142 34.11 -17.29 -0.31
N ASP A 143 35.37 -17.31 -0.74
CA ASP A 143 36.49 -16.61 -0.10
C ASP A 143 36.59 -16.85 1.43
N SER A 144 36.43 -18.12 1.85
CA SER A 144 36.43 -18.55 3.28
C SER A 144 35.30 -17.96 4.13
N VAL A 145 34.23 -17.48 3.51
CA VAL A 145 33.04 -16.93 4.16
C VAL A 145 31.81 -17.74 3.74
N GLU A 146 30.98 -18.12 4.70
CA GLU A 146 29.70 -18.77 4.41
C GLU A 146 28.62 -17.74 4.04
N TYR A 147 27.87 -18.03 2.98
CA TYR A 147 26.77 -17.23 2.48
C TYR A 147 25.48 -18.05 2.42
N LYS A 148 24.36 -17.34 2.61
CA LYS A 148 23.00 -17.85 2.41
C LYS A 148 22.28 -16.92 1.43
N LEU A 149 21.72 -17.49 0.37
CA LEU A 149 20.79 -16.80 -0.51
C LEU A 149 19.38 -17.27 -0.25
N GLU A 150 18.43 -16.34 -0.28
CA GLU A 150 17.01 -16.63 -0.11
C GLU A 150 16.21 -16.05 -1.28
N ILE A 151 15.37 -16.89 -1.89
CA ILE A 151 14.45 -16.50 -2.97
C ILE A 151 13.04 -16.90 -2.54
N SER A 152 12.17 -15.91 -2.36
CA SER A 152 10.75 -16.16 -2.12
C SER A 152 10.04 -16.57 -3.41
N TYR A 153 9.01 -17.41 -3.29
CA TYR A 153 8.11 -17.80 -4.36
C TYR A 153 7.57 -16.60 -5.15
N ASP A 154 7.21 -15.51 -4.46
CA ASP A 154 6.68 -14.29 -5.10
C ASP A 154 7.71 -13.62 -6.03
N ASN A 155 9.01 -13.90 -5.83
CA ASN A 155 10.11 -13.40 -6.66
C ASN A 155 10.43 -14.31 -7.85
N VAL A 156 9.73 -15.44 -8.01
CA VAL A 156 9.90 -16.34 -9.17
C VAL A 156 8.85 -16.02 -10.23
N SER A 157 9.29 -15.77 -11.46
CA SER A 157 8.40 -15.52 -12.59
C SER A 157 7.97 -16.81 -13.29
N GLN A 158 8.90 -17.74 -13.48
CA GLN A 158 8.71 -19.00 -14.18
C GLN A 158 9.84 -19.96 -13.81
N ILE A 159 9.54 -21.26 -13.78
CA ILE A 159 10.54 -22.34 -13.64
C ILE A 159 10.48 -23.21 -14.90
N GLU A 160 11.64 -23.53 -15.46
CA GLU A 160 11.78 -24.42 -16.61
C GLU A 160 12.77 -25.54 -16.29
N LEU A 161 12.33 -26.78 -16.42
CA LEU A 161 13.20 -27.96 -16.36
C LEU A 161 13.62 -28.35 -17.78
N HIS A 162 14.91 -28.27 -18.05
CA HIS A 162 15.52 -28.68 -19.31
C HIS A 162 16.21 -30.04 -19.14
N SER A 163 15.76 -31.04 -19.89
CA SER A 163 16.34 -32.40 -19.89
C SER A 163 16.85 -32.78 -21.29
N PRO A 164 17.92 -32.14 -21.79
CA PRO A 164 18.39 -32.33 -23.15
C PRO A 164 18.82 -33.78 -23.41
N CYS A 165 18.28 -34.40 -24.47
CA CYS A 165 18.65 -35.76 -24.86
C CYS A 165 20.17 -35.91 -25.09
N GLY A 166 20.78 -36.90 -24.43
CA GLY A 166 22.20 -37.25 -24.60
C GLY A 166 23.19 -36.50 -23.69
N GLN A 167 22.73 -35.62 -22.79
CA GLN A 167 23.57 -35.00 -21.76
C GLN A 167 23.44 -35.70 -20.40
N LEU A 168 24.53 -35.70 -19.61
CA LEU A 168 24.57 -36.34 -18.29
C LEU A 168 23.96 -35.49 -17.15
N ALA A 169 23.44 -34.30 -17.47
CA ALA A 169 22.89 -33.34 -16.51
C ALA A 169 21.52 -32.81 -16.95
N LYS A 170 20.67 -32.50 -15.97
CA LYS A 170 19.42 -31.74 -16.13
C LYS A 170 19.66 -30.31 -15.68
N PHE A 171 18.94 -29.34 -16.28
CA PHE A 171 19.07 -27.94 -15.91
C PHE A 171 17.75 -27.39 -15.40
N LEU A 172 17.73 -26.88 -14.17
CA LEU A 172 16.57 -26.19 -13.61
C LEU A 172 16.78 -24.68 -13.72
N LEU A 173 16.11 -24.05 -14.68
CA LEU A 173 16.14 -22.61 -14.90
C LEU A 173 15.02 -21.94 -14.09
N ILE A 174 15.40 -21.05 -13.17
CA ILE A 174 14.48 -20.25 -12.36
C ILE A 174 14.60 -18.79 -12.82
N LYS A 175 13.57 -18.29 -13.50
CA LYS A 175 13.49 -16.89 -13.95
C LYS A 175 13.02 -16.01 -12.81
N LEU A 176 13.77 -14.96 -12.51
CA LEU A 176 13.52 -14.13 -11.33
C LEU A 176 12.83 -12.81 -11.69
N ARG A 177 11.92 -12.37 -10.81
CA ARG A 177 11.36 -11.02 -10.81
C ARG A 177 12.24 -10.03 -10.04
N GLY A 178 12.95 -10.52 -9.03
CA GLY A 178 13.86 -9.74 -8.19
C GLY A 178 15.11 -10.53 -7.81
N ALA A 179 16.14 -9.87 -7.27
CA ALA A 179 17.36 -10.55 -6.85
C ALA A 179 17.11 -11.48 -5.65
N PRO A 180 17.97 -12.49 -5.41
CA PRO A 180 17.97 -13.20 -4.14
C PRO A 180 18.39 -12.26 -3.00
N ARG A 181 17.80 -12.44 -1.81
CA ARG A 181 18.35 -11.84 -0.59
C ARG A 181 19.66 -12.54 -0.25
N ILE A 182 20.70 -11.75 -0.02
CA ILE A 182 22.05 -12.19 0.30
C ILE A 182 22.31 -12.02 1.79
N TYR A 183 22.75 -13.09 2.43
CA TYR A 183 23.20 -13.10 3.81
C TYR A 183 24.61 -13.66 3.91
N LYS A 184 25.40 -13.05 4.79
CA LYS A 184 26.74 -13.48 5.16
C LYS A 184 26.75 -13.99 6.59
N LYS A 185 27.42 -15.11 6.85
CA LYS A 185 27.59 -15.62 8.22
C LYS A 185 28.65 -14.80 8.96
N ASP A 186 28.32 -14.29 10.14
CA ASP A 186 29.27 -13.57 10.99
C ASP A 186 30.04 -14.54 11.89
N VAL A 187 31.33 -14.27 12.13
CA VAL A 187 32.18 -15.13 12.98
C VAL A 187 32.08 -14.64 14.43
N PRO A 188 31.71 -15.49 15.41
CA PRO A 188 31.67 -15.07 16.80
C PRO A 188 33.06 -14.65 17.28
N VAL A 189 33.18 -13.46 17.87
CA VAL A 189 34.37 -13.08 18.64
C VAL A 189 34.58 -14.15 19.73
N LYS A 190 35.78 -14.73 19.78
CA LYS A 190 36.21 -16.00 20.44
C LYS A 190 35.81 -16.28 21.91
N ASN A 191 34.95 -15.51 22.58
CA ASN A 191 34.66 -15.64 24.00
C ASN A 191 33.18 -15.85 24.36
N LYS A 192 32.44 -16.74 23.70
CA LYS A 192 31.13 -17.19 24.22
C LYS A 192 30.89 -18.69 23.98
N LYS A 193 31.10 -19.49 25.03
CA LYS A 193 30.47 -20.80 25.18
C LYS A 193 29.09 -20.58 25.83
N LYS A 194 28.01 -20.69 25.04
CA LYS A 194 26.71 -21.30 25.40
C LYS A 194 25.62 -20.86 24.41
N GLU A 195 24.73 -21.81 24.15
CA GLU A 195 23.49 -21.75 23.36
C GLU A 195 23.67 -21.93 21.84
N ALA A 196 23.63 -23.20 21.45
CA ALA A 196 23.30 -23.64 20.11
C ALA A 196 21.78 -23.50 19.90
N SER A 197 21.35 -22.37 19.35
CA SER A 197 20.14 -22.25 18.52
C SER A 197 20.19 -20.93 17.77
N ASP A 198 20.12 -20.99 16.43
CA ASP A 198 19.95 -19.89 15.48
C ASP A 198 21.03 -18.79 15.32
N ASN A 199 21.89 -19.02 14.31
CA ASN A 199 22.00 -18.19 13.11
C ASN A 199 22.52 -16.71 13.23
N TYR A 200 23.84 -16.51 13.12
CA TYR A 200 24.47 -15.20 12.85
C TYR A 200 24.49 -14.86 11.34
N TRP A 201 23.32 -14.76 10.69
CA TRP A 201 23.23 -14.32 9.29
C TRP A 201 23.00 -12.81 9.20
N VAL A 202 23.82 -12.11 8.43
CA VAL A 202 23.82 -10.65 8.29
C VAL A 202 23.49 -10.28 6.86
N ARG A 203 22.58 -9.33 6.65
CA ARG A 203 22.21 -8.87 5.30
C ARG A 203 23.42 -8.23 4.60
N GLU A 204 23.63 -8.60 3.34
CA GLU A 204 24.80 -8.21 2.55
C GLU A 204 24.39 -7.71 1.15
N VAL A 205 25.25 -6.90 0.53
CA VAL A 205 25.10 -6.46 -0.87
C VAL A 205 25.67 -7.51 -1.82
N ASP A 206 25.54 -7.30 -3.13
CA ASP A 206 26.20 -8.17 -4.09
C ASP A 206 27.73 -8.12 -3.93
N PHE A 207 28.31 -9.23 -3.45
CA PHE A 207 29.75 -9.40 -3.22
C PHE A 207 30.47 -10.02 -4.43
N THR A 208 29.73 -10.42 -5.46
CA THR A 208 30.31 -11.13 -6.61
C THR A 208 31.12 -10.18 -7.49
N PRO A 209 32.13 -10.69 -8.23
CA PRO A 209 32.88 -9.89 -9.17
C PRO A 209 31.95 -9.17 -10.15
N ALA A 210 32.13 -7.85 -10.31
CA ALA A 210 31.28 -6.99 -11.13
C ALA A 210 29.77 -7.05 -10.80
N CYS A 211 29.37 -7.50 -9.61
CA CYS A 211 27.97 -7.61 -9.19
C CYS A 211 27.12 -8.50 -10.12
N CYS A 212 27.60 -9.70 -10.43
CA CYS A 212 26.92 -10.66 -11.29
C CYS A 212 25.52 -11.07 -10.80
N ILE A 213 25.28 -11.20 -9.48
CA ILE A 213 23.95 -11.51 -8.94
C ILE A 213 22.97 -10.39 -9.31
N GLY A 214 23.40 -9.14 -9.12
CA GLY A 214 22.70 -7.92 -9.49
C GLY A 214 22.36 -7.86 -10.98
N GLN A 215 23.19 -8.45 -11.84
CA GLN A 215 22.98 -8.44 -13.28
C GLN A 215 22.10 -9.59 -13.79
N SER A 216 21.93 -10.64 -13.00
CA SER A 216 21.29 -11.88 -13.45
C SER A 216 19.77 -11.80 -13.45
N SER A 217 19.12 -12.04 -14.59
CA SER A 217 17.66 -12.13 -14.67
C SER A 217 17.12 -13.53 -14.31
N ALA A 218 18.00 -14.52 -14.19
CA ALA A 218 17.66 -15.88 -13.87
C ALA A 218 18.83 -16.62 -13.19
N ILE A 219 18.51 -17.73 -12.52
CA ILE A 219 19.49 -18.68 -12.00
C ILE A 219 19.25 -20.04 -12.65
N CYS A 220 20.32 -20.80 -12.88
CA CYS A 220 20.26 -22.13 -13.46
C CYS A 220 21.00 -23.11 -12.56
N LEU A 221 20.31 -24.18 -12.13
CA LEU A 221 20.94 -25.29 -11.40
C LEU A 221 21.34 -26.37 -12.40
N GLU A 222 22.60 -26.77 -12.41
CA GLU A 222 23.07 -27.95 -13.13
C GLU A 222 23.01 -29.15 -12.18
N LEU A 223 22.14 -30.10 -12.52
CA LEU A 223 21.76 -31.23 -11.68
C LEU A 223 22.20 -32.56 -12.29
N PRO A 224 22.85 -33.46 -11.53
CA PRO A 224 23.10 -34.82 -12.00
C PRO A 224 21.78 -35.57 -12.30
N LEU A 225 21.75 -36.40 -13.36
CA LEU A 225 20.56 -37.17 -13.80
C LEU A 225 19.83 -37.93 -12.68
N ARG A 226 20.57 -38.39 -11.66
CA ARG A 226 20.09 -39.19 -10.52
C ARG A 226 19.21 -38.42 -9.51
N TRP A 227 19.16 -37.09 -9.59
CA TRP A 227 18.34 -36.30 -8.67
C TRP A 227 16.86 -36.34 -9.07
N MET A 228 16.01 -36.71 -8.11
CA MET A 228 14.56 -36.49 -8.21
C MET A 228 14.25 -35.11 -7.64
N LEU A 229 13.69 -34.24 -8.48
CA LEU A 229 13.19 -32.94 -8.03
C LEU A 229 11.89 -33.13 -7.22
N PRO A 230 11.59 -32.24 -6.26
CA PRO A 230 10.25 -32.14 -5.70
C PRO A 230 9.21 -31.97 -6.81
N ASP A 231 7.93 -32.26 -6.53
CA ASP A 231 6.83 -32.03 -7.48
C ASP A 231 6.58 -30.52 -7.66
N LEU A 232 7.45 -29.90 -8.46
CA LEU A 232 7.39 -28.49 -8.80
C LEU A 232 6.20 -28.21 -9.73
N GLY A 233 5.77 -29.19 -10.54
CA GLY A 233 4.64 -29.04 -11.46
C GLY A 233 3.30 -28.81 -10.74
N ASN A 234 3.03 -29.57 -9.67
CA ASN A 234 1.81 -29.38 -8.88
C ASN A 234 1.89 -28.18 -7.92
N THR A 235 3.08 -27.66 -7.65
CA THR A 235 3.29 -26.54 -6.71
C THR A 235 3.45 -25.17 -7.41
N PHE A 236 3.97 -25.14 -8.64
CA PHE A 236 4.25 -23.90 -9.39
C PHE A 236 3.33 -23.75 -10.62
N VAL A 237 2.52 -22.69 -10.62
CA VAL A 237 1.56 -22.35 -11.69
C VAL A 237 2.23 -22.12 -13.06
N HIS A 238 3.52 -21.76 -13.06
CA HIS A 238 4.30 -21.47 -14.28
C HIS A 238 5.54 -22.37 -14.39
N TYR A 239 5.34 -23.68 -14.22
CA TYR A 239 6.35 -24.70 -14.48
C TYR A 239 6.25 -25.19 -15.94
N LYS A 240 7.40 -25.42 -16.58
CA LYS A 240 7.47 -26.04 -17.92
C LYS A 240 8.61 -27.05 -17.96
N GLU A 241 8.42 -28.09 -18.76
CA GLU A 241 9.46 -29.05 -19.10
C GLU A 241 9.78 -28.95 -20.59
N ASP A 242 11.07 -28.99 -20.93
CA ASP A 242 11.57 -28.96 -22.29
C ASP A 242 12.67 -30.03 -22.43
N GLU A 243 12.50 -30.94 -23.38
CA GLU A 243 13.51 -31.97 -23.72
C GLU A 243 14.45 -31.50 -24.84
N GLY A 244 14.27 -30.28 -25.32
CA GLY A 244 15.07 -29.64 -26.35
C GLY A 244 16.51 -29.36 -25.92
N ARG A 245 17.31 -28.87 -26.87
CA ARG A 245 18.70 -28.50 -26.63
C ARG A 245 18.78 -27.32 -25.65
N PHE A 246 19.57 -27.47 -24.59
CA PHE A 246 19.90 -26.37 -23.68
C PHE A 246 21.42 -26.25 -23.50
N VAL A 247 21.96 -25.03 -23.67
CA VAL A 247 23.40 -24.76 -23.65
C VAL A 247 23.72 -23.62 -22.68
N LEU A 248 24.66 -23.89 -21.77
CA LEU A 248 25.30 -22.88 -20.95
C LEU A 248 26.48 -22.27 -21.70
N GLU A 249 26.52 -20.94 -21.80
CA GLU A 249 27.60 -20.20 -22.45
C GLU A 249 28.21 -19.20 -21.49
N ARG A 250 29.53 -19.01 -21.57
CA ARG A 250 30.22 -18.01 -20.76
C ARG A 250 29.81 -16.59 -21.19
N GLY A 251 29.23 -15.84 -20.27
CA GLY A 251 28.91 -14.43 -20.40
C GLY A 251 29.87 -13.55 -19.60
N ASN A 252 29.81 -12.24 -19.85
CA ASN A 252 30.53 -11.22 -19.09
C ASN A 252 29.54 -10.22 -18.48
N GLY A 253 29.89 -9.67 -17.31
CA GLY A 253 29.17 -8.53 -16.73
C GLY A 253 29.13 -7.35 -17.71
N PHE A 254 27.99 -6.67 -17.75
CA PHE A 254 27.66 -5.61 -18.70
C PHE A 254 27.26 -4.29 -18.02
N SER A 255 27.11 -4.27 -16.70
CA SER A 255 26.72 -3.06 -15.97
C SER A 255 27.79 -1.99 -16.11
N SER A 256 27.32 -0.77 -16.35
CA SER A 256 28.17 0.40 -16.55
C SER A 256 28.61 1.10 -15.25
N SER A 257 28.04 0.66 -14.12
CA SER A 257 28.35 1.08 -12.75
C SER A 257 28.34 -0.14 -11.85
N SER A 258 29.28 -0.20 -10.89
CA SER A 258 29.30 -1.20 -9.82
C SER A 258 28.26 -0.90 -8.74
N ASP A 259 27.95 0.38 -8.53
CA ASP A 259 27.03 0.81 -7.49
C ASP A 259 25.57 0.82 -7.98
N LEU A 260 25.34 0.91 -9.29
CA LEU A 260 24.00 0.96 -9.88
C LEU A 260 23.87 -0.14 -10.94
N VAL A 261 23.44 -1.31 -10.49
CA VAL A 261 23.43 -2.55 -11.28
C VAL A 261 22.00 -3.09 -11.38
N PRO A 262 21.53 -3.59 -12.54
CA PRO A 262 22.16 -3.48 -13.85
C PRO A 262 21.80 -2.14 -14.51
N MET A 263 22.82 -1.38 -14.94
CA MET A 263 22.62 -0.19 -15.79
C MET A 263 23.33 -0.34 -17.13
N VAL A 264 22.58 -0.09 -18.21
CA VAL A 264 23.08 -0.16 -19.59
C VAL A 264 23.43 1.22 -20.13
N ARG A 265 24.47 1.29 -20.96
CA ARG A 265 24.86 2.49 -21.71
C ARG A 265 24.77 2.25 -23.22
N PRO A 266 24.34 3.25 -24.01
CA PRO A 266 24.44 3.19 -25.45
C PRO A 266 25.91 3.21 -25.89
N PRO A 267 26.23 2.73 -27.11
CA PRO A 267 27.55 2.87 -27.71
C PRO A 267 27.98 4.35 -27.80
N LEU A 268 29.30 4.62 -27.72
CA LEU A 268 29.87 5.99 -27.66
C LEU A 268 29.33 6.97 -28.72
N ASN A 269 28.94 6.47 -29.90
CA ASN A 269 28.48 7.29 -31.03
C ASN A 269 26.96 7.52 -31.05
N ILE A 270 26.19 7.01 -30.08
CA ILE A 270 24.73 7.13 -30.04
C ILE A 270 24.33 7.81 -28.72
N LYS A 271 23.75 9.01 -28.84
CA LYS A 271 23.15 9.72 -27.71
C LYS A 271 21.65 9.50 -27.73
N LEU A 272 21.12 8.91 -26.66
CA LEU A 272 19.69 8.69 -26.50
C LEU A 272 19.09 9.68 -25.49
N PRO A 273 17.84 10.14 -25.70
CA PRO A 273 17.13 10.90 -24.68
C PRO A 273 16.98 10.12 -23.38
N TYR A 274 16.94 10.87 -22.28
CA TYR A 274 16.74 10.33 -20.94
C TYR A 274 15.57 9.33 -20.85
N LYS A 275 14.38 9.67 -21.36
CA LYS A 275 13.18 8.81 -21.29
C LYS A 275 13.36 7.46 -21.99
N VAL A 276 13.97 7.48 -23.17
CA VAL A 276 14.23 6.26 -23.95
C VAL A 276 15.23 5.38 -23.23
N LEU A 277 16.34 5.94 -22.75
CA LEU A 277 17.35 5.18 -22.00
C LEU A 277 16.79 4.65 -20.67
N PHE A 278 15.96 5.43 -19.98
CA PHE A 278 15.27 5.02 -18.77
C PHE A 278 14.41 3.76 -19.03
N LYS A 279 13.61 3.78 -20.09
CA LYS A 279 12.76 2.64 -20.47
C LYS A 279 13.58 1.41 -20.90
N ILE A 280 14.69 1.60 -21.62
CA ILE A 280 15.58 0.49 -21.98
C ILE A 280 16.18 -0.17 -20.73
N ASN A 281 16.62 0.61 -19.74
CA ASN A 281 17.10 0.07 -18.47
C ASN A 281 15.99 -0.74 -17.76
N SER A 282 14.77 -0.20 -17.74
CA SER A 282 13.60 -0.91 -17.20
C SER A 282 13.38 -2.27 -17.92
N LEU A 283 13.37 -2.30 -19.25
CA LEU A 283 13.19 -3.55 -20.02
C LEU A 283 14.23 -4.62 -19.69
N VAL A 284 15.49 -4.23 -19.44
CA VAL A 284 16.55 -5.18 -19.07
C VAL A 284 16.37 -5.67 -17.64
N GLN A 285 16.06 -4.77 -16.71
CA GLN A 285 15.91 -5.08 -15.28
C GLN A 285 14.73 -6.01 -15.00
N TYR A 286 13.62 -5.85 -15.72
CA TYR A 286 12.44 -6.72 -15.63
C TYR A 286 12.53 -7.96 -16.53
N GLY A 287 13.66 -8.19 -17.19
CA GLY A 287 13.88 -9.39 -18.01
C GLY A 287 13.06 -9.43 -19.31
N CYS A 288 12.52 -8.30 -19.76
CA CYS A 288 11.76 -8.19 -21.01
C CYS A 288 12.66 -8.35 -22.25
N VAL A 289 13.93 -7.93 -22.15
CA VAL A 289 14.92 -8.05 -23.24
C VAL A 289 16.28 -8.40 -22.63
N PRO A 290 17.01 -9.39 -23.18
CA PRO A 290 18.35 -9.70 -22.69
C PRO A 290 19.33 -8.60 -23.13
N ARG A 291 20.24 -8.21 -22.25
CA ARG A 291 21.24 -7.18 -22.58
C ARG A 291 22.05 -7.53 -23.83
N GLN A 292 22.39 -8.80 -24.01
CA GLN A 292 23.19 -9.31 -25.12
C GLN A 292 22.53 -9.01 -26.48
N ALA A 293 21.20 -8.84 -26.52
CA ALA A 293 20.47 -8.48 -27.73
C ALA A 293 20.44 -6.97 -28.02
N LEU A 294 20.91 -6.12 -27.10
CA LEU A 294 21.01 -4.67 -27.29
C LEU A 294 22.32 -4.29 -27.99
N ASP A 295 22.40 -4.64 -29.28
CA ASP A 295 23.54 -4.33 -30.14
C ASP A 295 23.46 -2.92 -30.75
N VAL A 296 24.45 -2.54 -31.55
CA VAL A 296 24.48 -1.23 -32.24
C VAL A 296 23.26 -1.04 -33.14
N LYS A 297 22.71 -2.12 -33.73
CA LYS A 297 21.52 -2.04 -34.59
C LYS A 297 20.28 -1.73 -33.77
N PHE A 298 20.12 -2.32 -32.59
CA PHE A 298 19.06 -1.97 -31.64
C PHE A 298 19.12 -0.49 -31.29
N TYR A 299 20.27 0.01 -30.84
CA TYR A 299 20.42 1.41 -30.44
C TYR A 299 20.11 2.39 -31.58
N LYS A 300 20.44 2.05 -32.84
CA LYS A 300 20.05 2.84 -34.03
C LYS A 300 18.53 2.83 -34.30
N LEU A 301 17.79 1.81 -33.86
CA LEU A 301 16.33 1.72 -34.04
C LEU A 301 15.53 2.44 -32.95
N VAL A 302 16.20 2.82 -31.85
CA VAL A 302 15.62 3.60 -30.75
C VAL A 302 16.22 5.00 -30.67
N ASP A 303 16.93 5.42 -31.73
CA ASP A 303 17.53 6.74 -31.88
C ASP A 303 16.51 7.70 -32.54
N PRO A 304 16.07 8.76 -31.82
CA PRO A 304 15.10 9.72 -32.34
C PRO A 304 15.55 10.48 -33.59
N SER A 305 16.85 10.55 -33.87
CA SER A 305 17.36 11.16 -35.10
C SER A 305 17.03 10.33 -36.35
N ARG A 306 16.65 9.06 -36.17
CA ARG A 306 16.36 8.10 -37.25
C ARG A 306 14.89 7.69 -37.29
N ILE A 307 14.27 7.51 -36.14
CA ILE A 307 12.89 7.05 -35.99
C ILE A 307 12.14 8.08 -35.16
N ARG A 308 10.90 8.36 -35.52
CA ARG A 308 10.01 9.23 -34.73
C ARG A 308 9.91 8.76 -33.28
N ILE A 309 10.09 9.68 -32.33
CA ILE A 309 10.13 9.35 -30.90
C ILE A 309 8.84 8.69 -30.41
N GLU A 310 7.69 9.08 -30.95
CA GLU A 310 6.38 8.54 -30.57
C GLU A 310 6.27 7.04 -30.93
N TYR A 311 6.91 6.62 -32.03
CA TYR A 311 6.96 5.20 -32.41
C TYR A 311 7.92 4.41 -31.52
N ILE A 312 9.03 5.02 -31.12
CA ILE A 312 10.00 4.41 -30.20
C ILE A 312 9.32 4.18 -28.84
N GLU A 313 8.72 5.21 -28.25
CA GLU A 313 8.05 5.14 -26.95
C GLU A 313 6.92 4.10 -26.96
N CYS A 314 6.06 4.12 -27.98
CA CYS A 314 4.99 3.14 -28.14
C CYS A 314 5.54 1.70 -28.23
N ALA A 315 6.57 1.47 -29.05
CA ALA A 315 7.15 0.15 -29.24
C ALA A 315 7.83 -0.39 -27.97
N LEU A 316 8.58 0.45 -27.24
CA LEU A 316 9.19 0.07 -25.97
C LEU A 316 8.14 -0.22 -24.89
N GLU A 317 7.02 0.50 -24.89
CA GLU A 317 5.93 0.23 -23.97
C GLU A 317 5.25 -1.11 -24.25
N ILE A 318 5.03 -1.43 -25.52
CA ILE A 318 4.50 -2.75 -25.93
C ILE A 318 5.46 -3.88 -25.53
N LEU A 319 6.78 -3.67 -25.66
CA LEU A 319 7.79 -4.66 -25.20
C LEU A 319 7.72 -4.89 -23.70
N PHE A 320 7.52 -3.84 -22.91
CA PHE A 320 7.48 -3.94 -21.45
C PHE A 320 6.30 -4.78 -20.96
N HIS A 321 5.13 -4.61 -21.59
CA HIS A 321 3.92 -5.38 -21.28
C HIS A 321 3.89 -6.77 -21.93
N SER A 322 4.95 -7.17 -22.64
CA SER A 322 5.08 -8.54 -23.15
C SER A 322 5.27 -9.52 -21.99
N LYS A 323 4.39 -10.51 -21.85
CA LYS A 323 4.52 -11.59 -20.84
C LYS A 323 5.75 -12.48 -21.05
N GLN A 324 6.45 -12.35 -22.18
CA GLN A 324 7.64 -13.13 -22.51
C GLN A 324 8.81 -12.23 -22.91
N CYS A 325 10.02 -12.68 -22.56
CA CYS A 325 11.26 -12.04 -22.97
C CYS A 325 11.41 -12.05 -24.50
N CYS A 326 11.73 -10.89 -25.07
CA CYS A 326 12.02 -10.72 -26.49
C CYS A 326 13.51 -10.94 -26.76
N TYR A 327 13.87 -12.13 -27.25
CA TYR A 327 15.25 -12.47 -27.59
C TYR A 327 15.76 -11.82 -28.89
N GLU A 328 14.85 -11.40 -29.79
CA GLU A 328 15.16 -10.72 -31.06
C GLU A 328 14.54 -9.32 -31.17
N PRO A 329 14.93 -8.36 -30.30
CA PRO A 329 14.31 -7.04 -30.23
C PRO A 329 14.47 -6.23 -31.52
N VAL A 330 15.56 -6.41 -32.27
CA VAL A 330 15.81 -5.70 -33.54
C VAL A 330 14.77 -6.07 -34.61
N ASN A 331 14.51 -7.36 -34.80
CA ASN A 331 13.52 -7.84 -35.76
C ASN A 331 12.11 -7.44 -35.32
N TRP A 332 11.85 -7.54 -34.02
CA TRP A 332 10.58 -7.16 -33.43
C TRP A 332 10.28 -5.67 -33.65
N LEU A 333 11.22 -4.76 -33.35
CA LEU A 333 11.06 -3.31 -33.54
C LEU A 333 10.79 -2.97 -35.01
N ARG A 334 11.55 -3.55 -35.95
CA ARG A 334 11.32 -3.35 -37.39
C ARG A 334 9.90 -3.74 -37.80
N ASN A 335 9.40 -4.86 -37.31
CA ASN A 335 8.05 -5.32 -37.60
C ASN A 335 6.99 -4.39 -36.99
N GLN A 336 7.20 -3.87 -35.78
CA GLN A 336 6.29 -2.88 -35.21
C GLN A 336 6.29 -1.58 -35.99
N TYR A 337 7.45 -1.05 -36.36
CA TYR A 337 7.52 0.19 -37.14
C TYR A 337 6.86 0.04 -38.51
N LYS A 338 6.98 -1.13 -39.17
CA LYS A 338 6.22 -1.43 -40.41
C LYS A 338 4.70 -1.38 -40.18
N LYS A 339 4.21 -1.94 -39.07
CA LYS A 339 2.78 -1.88 -38.72
C LYS A 339 2.31 -0.45 -38.47
N HIS A 340 3.10 0.35 -37.75
CA HIS A 340 2.78 1.76 -37.50
C HIS A 340 2.73 2.57 -38.79
N SER A 341 3.71 2.38 -39.69
CA SER A 341 3.72 3.04 -41.00
C SER A 341 2.54 2.65 -41.90
N ALA A 342 2.09 1.40 -41.85
CA ALA A 342 0.93 0.94 -42.63
C ALA A 342 -0.41 1.50 -42.12
N SER A 343 -0.51 1.83 -40.82
CA SER A 343 -1.75 2.28 -40.17
C SER A 343 -2.15 3.73 -40.52
N LYS A 344 -1.25 4.54 -41.11
CA LYS A 344 -1.39 6.00 -41.39
C LYS A 344 -1.81 6.91 -40.21
N ARG A 345 -2.20 6.35 -39.06
CA ARG A 345 -2.53 7.06 -37.82
C ARG A 345 -1.42 6.84 -36.79
N ILE A 346 -0.96 7.93 -36.18
CA ILE A 346 -0.04 7.88 -35.04
C ILE A 346 -0.77 7.14 -33.92
N ALA A 347 -0.16 6.07 -33.39
CA ALA A 347 -0.69 5.41 -32.21
C ALA A 347 -0.71 6.43 -31.07
N LYS A 348 -1.89 6.73 -30.52
CA LYS A 348 -2.00 7.56 -29.31
C LYS A 348 -1.12 6.94 -28.22
N THR A 349 -0.43 7.78 -27.47
CA THR A 349 0.44 7.32 -26.39
C THR A 349 -0.38 6.51 -25.37
N PRO A 350 0.16 5.42 -24.81
CA PRO A 350 -0.51 4.65 -23.77
C PRO A 350 -0.65 5.44 -22.45
N ALA A 351 0.04 6.57 -22.32
CA ALA A 351 -0.12 7.50 -21.22
C ALA A 351 -1.54 8.08 -21.16
N ILE A 352 -2.00 8.37 -19.95
CA ILE A 352 -3.32 8.93 -19.69
C ILE A 352 -3.18 10.45 -19.69
N SER A 353 -4.16 11.16 -20.25
CA SER A 353 -4.21 12.62 -20.10
C SER A 353 -4.41 12.97 -18.62
N LEU A 354 -3.45 13.68 -18.03
CA LEU A 354 -3.52 14.05 -16.61
C LEU A 354 -4.45 15.25 -16.37
N ASP A 355 -5.14 15.22 -15.23
CA ASP A 355 -5.88 16.38 -14.72
C ASP A 355 -4.95 17.50 -14.22
N ASP A 356 -5.49 18.72 -14.16
CA ASP A 356 -4.80 19.87 -13.57
C ASP A 356 -4.33 19.57 -12.14
N GLY A 357 -3.04 19.82 -11.90
CA GLY A 357 -2.40 19.55 -10.61
C GLY A 357 -1.89 18.11 -10.45
N LEU A 358 -1.74 17.35 -11.54
CA LEU A 358 -1.01 16.07 -11.58
C LEU A 358 0.22 16.15 -12.48
N VAL A 359 1.24 15.35 -12.18
CA VAL A 359 2.49 15.28 -12.94
C VAL A 359 2.99 13.85 -13.05
N TYR A 360 3.62 13.52 -14.18
CA TYR A 360 4.34 12.27 -14.39
C TYR A 360 5.77 12.40 -13.86
N VAL A 361 6.20 11.50 -12.96
CA VAL A 361 7.55 11.53 -12.41
C VAL A 361 8.17 10.15 -12.41
N HIS A 362 9.42 10.04 -12.82
CA HIS A 362 10.15 8.78 -12.81
C HIS A 362 10.62 8.42 -11.40
N ARG A 363 10.67 7.11 -11.12
CA ARG A 363 11.14 6.58 -9.83
C ARG A 363 12.22 5.52 -10.05
N VAL A 364 13.27 5.55 -9.24
CA VAL A 364 14.28 4.49 -9.17
C VAL A 364 14.18 3.81 -7.81
N GLN A 365 13.98 2.51 -7.80
CA GLN A 365 14.01 1.69 -6.60
C GLN A 365 15.37 1.02 -6.48
N ILE A 366 15.96 1.06 -5.29
CA ILE A 366 17.31 0.55 -5.04
C ILE A 366 17.21 -0.52 -3.96
N THR A 367 17.65 -1.73 -4.30
CA THR A 367 17.80 -2.85 -3.39
C THR A 367 19.26 -3.07 -3.04
N PRO A 368 19.56 -3.90 -2.02
CA PRO A 368 20.94 -4.27 -1.69
C PRO A 368 21.72 -4.85 -2.88
N SER A 369 21.06 -5.54 -3.81
CA SER A 369 21.71 -6.16 -4.96
C SER A 369 21.45 -5.49 -6.30
N LYS A 370 20.35 -4.72 -6.48
CA LYS A 370 19.92 -4.20 -7.80
C LYS A 370 19.31 -2.79 -7.77
N VAL A 371 19.08 -2.23 -8.96
CA VAL A 371 18.26 -1.03 -9.21
C VAL A 371 17.13 -1.33 -10.19
N TYR A 372 15.97 -0.71 -9.99
CA TYR A 372 14.79 -0.85 -10.84
C TYR A 372 14.28 0.52 -11.27
N PHE A 373 14.15 0.70 -12.58
CA PHE A 373 13.69 1.92 -13.22
C PHE A 373 12.18 1.81 -13.45
N CYS A 374 11.43 2.61 -12.70
CA CYS A 374 9.98 2.54 -12.60
C CYS A 374 9.31 3.82 -13.12
N GLY A 375 8.09 3.64 -13.65
CA GLY A 375 7.24 4.74 -14.08
C GLY A 375 7.46 5.16 -15.54
N PRO A 376 7.06 6.40 -15.90
CA PRO A 376 6.69 7.49 -14.98
C PRO A 376 5.39 7.24 -14.20
N GLU A 377 5.38 7.60 -12.92
CA GLU A 377 4.25 7.49 -12.00
C GLU A 377 3.44 8.79 -11.94
N ILE A 378 2.12 8.68 -11.75
CA ILE A 378 1.25 9.84 -11.52
C ILE A 378 1.43 10.32 -10.08
N HIS A 379 1.79 11.58 -9.92
CA HIS A 379 1.90 12.25 -8.64
C HIS A 379 1.05 13.52 -8.59
N HIS A 380 0.57 13.85 -7.39
CA HIS A 380 0.05 15.20 -7.15
C HIS A 380 1.16 16.23 -7.30
N SER A 381 0.84 17.29 -8.04
CA SER A 381 1.68 18.48 -8.14
C SER A 381 1.87 19.12 -6.76
N ASN A 382 2.99 19.81 -6.62
CA ASN A 382 3.36 20.57 -5.45
C ASN A 382 3.95 21.92 -5.91
N ARG A 383 4.34 22.76 -4.95
CA ARG A 383 4.86 24.10 -5.22
C ARG A 383 6.10 24.07 -6.12
N LEU A 384 6.96 23.07 -5.98
CA LEU A 384 8.16 22.91 -6.81
C LEU A 384 7.82 22.59 -8.26
N PHE A 385 6.95 21.60 -8.50
CA PHE A 385 6.54 21.25 -9.86
C PHE A 385 5.80 22.38 -10.58
N ARG A 386 5.04 23.21 -9.86
CA ARG A 386 4.42 24.43 -10.42
C ARG A 386 5.43 25.51 -10.75
N LYS A 387 6.49 25.66 -9.94
CA LYS A 387 7.55 26.65 -10.19
C LYS A 387 8.45 26.27 -11.36
N TYR A 388 8.72 24.98 -11.53
CA TYR A 388 9.64 24.44 -12.53
C TYR A 388 8.97 23.39 -13.45
N PRO A 389 7.92 23.76 -14.22
CA PRO A 389 7.16 22.80 -15.04
C PRO A 389 7.99 22.22 -16.19
N GLU A 390 8.96 22.98 -16.73
CA GLU A 390 9.86 22.53 -17.80
C GLU A 390 10.93 21.53 -17.30
N ASP A 391 11.16 21.48 -15.98
CA ASP A 391 12.20 20.67 -15.35
C ASP A 391 11.64 19.40 -14.69
N VAL A 392 10.37 19.03 -14.92
CA VAL A 392 9.77 17.82 -14.33
C VAL A 392 10.60 16.57 -14.63
N ASP A 393 11.13 16.45 -15.84
CA ASP A 393 12.02 15.34 -16.24
C ASP A 393 13.43 15.39 -15.61
N ASN A 394 13.76 16.48 -14.90
CA ASN A 394 14.99 16.62 -14.12
C ASN A 394 14.77 16.26 -12.64
N PHE A 395 13.53 16.01 -12.19
CA PHE A 395 13.27 15.44 -10.88
C PHE A 395 13.21 13.90 -10.94
N LEU A 396 13.85 13.26 -9.98
CA LEU A 396 13.86 11.81 -9.83
C LEU A 396 13.49 11.44 -8.41
N ARG A 397 12.49 10.58 -8.25
CA ARG A 397 12.20 9.96 -6.95
C ARG A 397 13.07 8.73 -6.78
N VAL A 398 13.75 8.61 -5.64
CA VAL A 398 14.56 7.43 -5.31
C VAL A 398 14.01 6.80 -4.04
N SER A 399 13.74 5.49 -4.07
CA SER A 399 13.27 4.73 -2.91
C SER A 399 14.23 3.57 -2.61
N PHE A 400 14.58 3.41 -1.34
CA PHE A 400 15.44 2.32 -0.88
C PHE A 400 14.56 1.23 -0.25
N VAL A 401 14.60 0.03 -0.81
CA VAL A 401 13.73 -1.12 -0.45
C VAL A 401 14.57 -2.41 -0.40
N ASP A 402 14.05 -3.48 0.19
CA ASP A 402 14.70 -4.81 0.13
C ASP A 402 14.29 -5.57 -1.15
N GLU A 403 14.84 -6.78 -1.39
CA GLU A 403 14.64 -7.52 -2.66
C GLU A 403 13.21 -7.98 -2.93
N ASP A 404 12.36 -8.05 -1.91
CA ASP A 404 10.93 -8.28 -2.06
C ASP A 404 10.13 -6.97 -2.18
N LEU A 405 10.84 -5.87 -2.41
CA LEU A 405 10.34 -4.49 -2.49
C LEU A 405 9.72 -3.97 -1.19
N SER A 406 9.83 -4.74 -0.09
CA SER A 406 9.40 -4.27 1.22
C SER A 406 10.39 -3.27 1.81
N LYS A 407 9.95 -2.60 2.87
CA LYS A 407 10.78 -1.64 3.60
C LYS A 407 11.91 -2.37 4.30
N MET A 408 13.14 -1.87 4.18
CA MET A 408 14.28 -2.45 4.89
C MET A 408 14.14 -2.31 6.40
N HIS A 409 14.61 -3.30 7.14
CA HIS A 409 14.57 -3.33 8.59
C HIS A 409 15.89 -2.84 9.21
N SER A 410 15.83 -2.41 10.47
CA SER A 410 17.01 -2.00 11.23
C SER A 410 18.13 -3.05 11.22
N GLU A 411 17.76 -4.32 11.22
CA GLU A 411 18.67 -5.48 11.30
C GLU A 411 19.42 -5.68 9.97
N ASP A 412 18.89 -5.16 8.86
CA ASP A 412 19.54 -5.22 7.53
C ASP A 412 20.67 -4.19 7.38
N LEU A 413 20.53 -3.04 8.04
CA LEU A 413 21.48 -1.92 7.94
C LEU A 413 22.50 -1.86 9.07
N CYS A 414 22.23 -2.49 10.21
CA CYS A 414 23.09 -2.40 11.39
C CYS A 414 23.06 -3.68 12.22
N MET A 415 24.24 -4.22 12.49
CA MET A 415 24.43 -5.28 13.47
C MET A 415 24.48 -4.68 14.87
N ARG A 416 23.70 -5.24 15.79
CA ARG A 416 23.69 -4.86 17.21
C ARG A 416 24.36 -5.95 18.04
N SER A 417 25.63 -5.77 18.37
CA SER A 417 26.29 -6.55 19.41
C SER A 417 26.16 -5.85 20.77
N THR A 418 26.27 -6.57 21.88
CA THR A 418 26.13 -6.03 23.24
C THR A 418 27.13 -4.93 23.61
N LYS A 419 28.13 -4.62 22.76
CA LYS A 419 29.16 -3.60 23.02
C LYS A 419 29.45 -2.64 21.85
N GLN A 420 29.05 -2.95 20.61
CA GLN A 420 29.31 -2.07 19.46
C GLN A 420 28.28 -2.26 18.33
N GLU A 421 27.78 -1.16 17.79
CA GLU A 421 26.95 -1.12 16.58
C GLU A 421 27.86 -1.08 15.35
N ARG A 422 27.72 -2.04 14.44
CA ARG A 422 28.48 -2.07 13.17
C ARG A 422 27.51 -1.90 12.00
N ARG A 423 27.72 -0.87 11.18
CA ARG A 423 26.98 -0.64 9.94
C ARG A 423 27.29 -1.75 8.93
N THR A 424 26.28 -2.19 8.17
CA THR A 424 26.45 -3.19 7.10
C THR A 424 26.85 -2.51 5.80
N ARG A 425 27.33 -3.28 4.82
CA ARG A 425 27.59 -2.76 3.47
C ARG A 425 26.32 -2.27 2.76
N VAL A 426 25.14 -2.72 3.19
CA VAL A 426 23.85 -2.19 2.73
C VAL A 426 23.71 -0.72 3.12
N HIS A 427 24.04 -0.37 4.36
CA HIS A 427 24.06 1.03 4.81
C HIS A 427 25.06 1.86 4.00
N GLU A 428 26.28 1.35 3.78
CA GLU A 428 27.32 2.03 2.99
C GLU A 428 26.87 2.28 1.54
N ARG A 429 26.21 1.30 0.92
CA ARG A 429 25.64 1.41 -0.43
C ARG A 429 24.59 2.51 -0.54
N ILE A 430 23.70 2.62 0.46
CA ILE A 430 22.67 3.68 0.47
C ILE A 430 23.35 5.05 0.58
N LEU A 431 24.28 5.18 1.52
CA LEU A 431 24.98 6.44 1.76
C LEU A 431 25.84 6.87 0.56
N SER A 432 26.51 5.93 -0.11
CA SER A 432 27.31 6.24 -1.29
C SER A 432 26.46 6.74 -2.45
N ILE A 433 25.27 6.18 -2.65
CA ILE A 433 24.34 6.62 -3.70
C ILE A 433 23.78 8.01 -3.41
N LEU A 434 23.48 8.32 -2.14
CA LEU A 434 23.06 9.66 -1.74
C LEU A 434 24.15 10.70 -2.04
N LYS A 435 25.40 10.42 -1.62
CA LYS A 435 26.56 11.30 -1.80
C LYS A 435 26.96 11.49 -3.27
N ASN A 436 26.99 10.41 -4.04
CA ASN A 436 27.51 10.42 -5.41
C ASN A 436 26.46 10.78 -6.47
N GLY A 437 25.18 10.55 -6.17
CA GLY A 437 24.07 10.69 -7.10
C GLY A 437 23.97 9.55 -8.13
N ILE A 438 23.08 9.72 -9.10
CA ILE A 438 22.76 8.71 -10.12
C ILE A 438 22.91 9.33 -11.52
N VAL A 439 23.71 8.71 -12.39
CA VAL A 439 23.92 9.17 -13.77
C VAL A 439 23.10 8.33 -14.75
N ILE A 440 22.14 8.96 -15.44
CA ILE A 440 21.28 8.33 -16.46
C ILE A 440 21.41 9.10 -17.77
N GLY A 441 22.15 8.53 -18.72
CA GLY A 441 22.46 9.21 -19.98
C GLY A 441 23.31 10.45 -19.73
N GLU A 442 22.83 11.61 -20.17
CA GLU A 442 23.48 12.91 -19.96
C GLU A 442 23.13 13.58 -18.63
N LYS A 443 22.14 13.04 -17.89
CA LYS A 443 21.67 13.62 -16.64
C LYS A 443 22.37 13.01 -15.44
N LYS A 444 22.93 13.85 -14.55
CA LYS A 444 23.40 13.45 -13.22
C LYS A 444 22.42 13.96 -12.16
N PHE A 445 21.69 13.05 -11.54
CA PHE A 445 20.74 13.33 -10.48
C PHE A 445 21.47 13.35 -9.13
N GLU A 446 21.49 14.50 -8.47
CA GLU A 446 22.11 14.70 -7.15
C GLU A 446 21.05 14.87 -6.05
N PHE A 447 21.42 14.61 -4.80
CA PHE A 447 20.51 14.71 -3.66
C PHE A 447 19.91 16.12 -3.54
N LEU A 448 18.58 16.20 -3.50
CA LEU A 448 17.85 17.45 -3.35
C LEU A 448 17.34 17.61 -1.91
N ALA A 449 16.40 16.75 -1.50
CA ALA A 449 15.72 16.81 -0.19
C ALA A 449 14.75 15.63 0.03
N PHE A 450 14.17 15.52 1.22
CA PHE A 450 13.05 14.62 1.53
C PHE A 450 12.08 15.25 2.53
N SER A 451 10.79 14.91 2.44
CA SER A 451 9.78 15.22 3.46
C SER A 451 9.72 14.15 4.55
N SER A 452 9.08 14.42 5.70
CA SER A 452 8.90 13.41 6.75
C SER A 452 8.09 12.18 6.29
N SER A 453 7.19 12.34 5.31
CA SER A 453 6.47 11.20 4.72
C SER A 453 7.39 10.32 3.89
N GLN A 454 8.28 10.95 3.13
CA GLN A 454 9.24 10.26 2.29
C GLN A 454 10.34 9.59 3.11
N LEU A 455 10.79 10.23 4.19
CA LEU A 455 11.70 9.64 5.17
C LEU A 455 11.13 8.35 5.75
N ARG A 456 9.85 8.34 6.18
CA ARG A 456 9.15 7.13 6.63
C ARG A 456 8.99 6.06 5.54
N GLY A 457 8.95 6.48 4.28
CA GLY A 457 8.92 5.59 3.12
C GLY A 457 10.30 5.23 2.57
N HIS A 458 11.38 5.59 3.27
CA HIS A 458 12.77 5.40 2.83
C HIS A 458 13.03 5.95 1.41
N SER A 459 12.49 7.12 1.12
CA SER A 459 12.57 7.77 -0.20
C SER A 459 13.07 9.20 -0.14
N VAL A 460 13.68 9.66 -1.23
CA VAL A 460 14.26 10.99 -1.40
C VAL A 460 13.94 11.55 -2.79
N TRP A 461 14.04 12.88 -2.92
CA TRP A 461 14.09 13.56 -4.21
C TRP A 461 15.53 13.82 -4.61
N MET A 462 15.84 13.55 -5.88
CA MET A 462 17.07 13.95 -6.54
C MET A 462 16.75 14.86 -7.73
N PHE A 463 17.70 15.71 -8.11
CA PHE A 463 17.55 16.67 -9.21
C PHE A 463 18.75 16.61 -10.17
N ALA A 464 18.48 16.66 -11.48
CA ALA A 464 19.50 16.76 -12.50
C ALA A 464 19.77 18.21 -12.87
N SER A 465 20.87 18.75 -12.34
CA SER A 465 21.33 20.12 -12.58
C SER A 465 21.63 20.37 -14.07
N ARG A 466 21.27 21.56 -14.55
CA ARG A 466 21.59 22.08 -15.89
C ARG A 466 22.20 23.48 -15.79
N SER A 467 22.74 23.98 -16.89
CA SER A 467 23.48 25.26 -16.92
C SER A 467 22.76 26.48 -16.31
N LYS A 468 21.42 26.50 -16.34
CA LYS A 468 20.59 27.60 -15.80
C LYS A 468 19.96 27.33 -14.43
N LEU A 469 19.98 26.08 -13.95
CA LEU A 469 19.28 25.68 -12.73
C LEU A 469 19.99 24.50 -12.08
N THR A 470 20.49 24.72 -10.87
CA THR A 470 21.13 23.69 -10.05
C THR A 470 20.24 23.23 -8.89
N ALA A 471 20.53 22.07 -8.30
CA ALA A 471 19.86 21.63 -7.08
C ALA A 471 20.03 22.64 -5.93
N GLN A 472 21.17 23.33 -5.88
CA GLN A 472 21.41 24.38 -4.89
C GLN A 472 20.52 25.60 -5.11
N ASP A 473 20.31 26.04 -6.35
CA ASP A 473 19.39 27.13 -6.66
C ASP A 473 17.96 26.82 -6.23
N ILE A 474 17.52 25.57 -6.45
CA ILE A 474 16.21 25.10 -6.00
C ILE A 474 16.13 25.16 -4.46
N ARG A 475 17.14 24.67 -3.73
CA ARG A 475 17.18 24.75 -2.25
C ARG A 475 17.15 26.19 -1.75
N ASN A 476 17.91 27.08 -2.36
CA ASN A 476 17.91 28.52 -2.04
C ASN A 476 16.53 29.14 -2.26
N TRP A 477 15.80 28.70 -3.28
CA TRP A 477 14.43 29.15 -3.54
C TRP A 477 13.41 28.60 -2.52
N MET A 478 13.64 27.42 -1.93
CA MET A 478 12.69 26.82 -0.97
C MET A 478 12.52 27.65 0.30
N GLY A 479 13.55 28.39 0.74
CA GLY A 479 13.51 29.22 1.93
C GLY A 479 14.90 29.49 2.50
N ASP A 480 14.95 30.33 3.54
CA ASP A 480 16.16 30.53 4.34
C ASP A 480 16.11 29.63 5.59
N PHE A 481 17.10 28.74 5.70
CA PHE A 481 17.21 27.74 6.76
C PHE A 481 18.45 27.93 7.65
N LYS A 482 19.20 29.04 7.49
CA LYS A 482 20.47 29.29 8.20
C LYS A 482 20.34 29.32 9.73
N ASP A 483 19.17 29.69 10.23
CA ASP A 483 18.88 29.73 11.67
C ASP A 483 18.60 28.33 12.26
N ILE A 484 18.48 27.29 11.43
CA ILE A 484 18.14 25.95 11.87
C ILE A 484 19.41 25.12 12.05
N ARG A 485 19.87 24.99 13.29
CA ARG A 485 21.11 24.28 13.67
C ARG A 485 20.93 22.80 14.02
N ASN A 486 19.72 22.26 13.91
CA ASN A 486 19.44 20.84 14.11
C ASN A 486 19.22 20.16 12.75
N VAL A 487 20.01 19.14 12.44
CA VAL A 487 20.02 18.47 11.12
C VAL A 487 18.65 17.90 10.75
N ALA A 488 17.99 17.20 11.67
CA ALA A 488 16.68 16.60 11.40
C ALA A 488 15.60 17.67 11.19
N LYS A 489 15.60 18.73 12.02
CA LYS A 489 14.72 19.88 11.85
C LYS A 489 14.97 20.57 10.52
N TYR A 490 16.23 20.80 10.15
CA TYR A 490 16.64 21.39 8.87
C TYR A 490 16.09 20.58 7.70
N ALA A 491 16.34 19.26 7.68
CA ALA A 491 15.85 18.36 6.64
C ALA A 491 14.31 18.35 6.56
N ALA A 492 13.62 18.30 7.70
CA ALA A 492 12.17 18.35 7.76
C ALA A 492 11.60 19.67 7.23
N ARG A 493 12.29 20.81 7.43
CA ARG A 493 11.88 22.12 6.90
C ARG A 493 12.15 22.24 5.40
N LEU A 494 13.30 21.77 4.93
CA LEU A 494 13.64 21.69 3.51
C LEU A 494 12.61 20.86 2.73
N GLY A 495 12.16 19.74 3.31
CA GLY A 495 11.16 18.84 2.72
C GLY A 495 9.73 19.40 2.61
N GLN A 496 9.41 20.55 3.21
CA GLN A 496 8.02 21.04 3.24
C GLN A 496 7.48 21.41 1.87
N SER A 497 8.33 21.88 0.97
CA SER A 497 7.99 22.30 -0.41
C SER A 497 7.48 21.15 -1.29
N PHE A 498 7.70 19.89 -0.88
CA PHE A 498 7.22 18.70 -1.58
C PHE A 498 5.82 18.27 -1.16
N SER A 499 5.18 18.99 -0.22
CA SER A 499 3.80 18.70 0.18
C SER A 499 2.85 18.87 -1.01
N SER A 500 2.10 17.82 -1.34
CA SER A 500 1.02 17.89 -2.32
C SER A 500 0.03 18.98 -1.91
N SER A 501 -0.22 19.93 -2.82
CA SER A 501 -0.96 21.15 -2.50
C SER A 501 -1.56 21.77 -3.75
N LYS A 502 -2.64 22.54 -3.58
CA LYS A 502 -3.26 23.36 -4.62
C LYS A 502 -2.96 24.84 -4.36
N GLU A 503 -2.51 25.54 -5.40
CA GLU A 503 -2.22 26.97 -5.30
C GLU A 503 -3.53 27.78 -5.24
N ALA A 504 -3.69 28.62 -4.22
CA ALA A 504 -4.82 29.52 -4.05
C ALA A 504 -4.55 30.91 -4.65
N PHE A 505 -3.90 31.81 -3.93
CA PHE A 505 -3.60 33.16 -4.43
C PHE A 505 -2.25 33.64 -3.89
N SER A 506 -1.62 34.58 -4.61
CA SER A 506 -0.52 35.37 -4.04
C SER A 506 -1.11 36.46 -3.14
N VAL A 507 -0.65 36.53 -1.89
CA VAL A 507 -1.11 37.48 -0.88
C VAL A 507 0.09 38.30 -0.44
N GLY A 508 0.10 39.58 -0.80
CA GLY A 508 1.17 40.51 -0.40
C GLY A 508 1.18 40.76 1.11
N GLY A 509 2.34 41.17 1.66
CA GLY A 509 2.50 41.44 3.08
C GLY A 509 1.57 42.53 3.62
N ASP A 510 1.10 43.45 2.77
CA ASP A 510 0.11 44.47 3.09
C ASP A 510 -1.27 43.91 3.48
N LYS A 511 -1.57 42.68 3.02
CA LYS A 511 -2.83 41.96 3.28
C LYS A 511 -2.70 40.90 4.38
N VAL A 512 -1.52 40.78 4.97
CA VAL A 512 -1.23 39.84 6.06
C VAL A 512 -0.95 40.63 7.33
N GLU A 513 -1.56 40.24 8.44
CA GLU A 513 -1.20 40.74 9.76
C GLU A 513 -0.54 39.64 10.60
N LEU A 514 0.40 40.03 11.47
CA LEU A 514 0.99 39.14 12.46
C LEU A 514 0.34 39.41 13.81
N ILE A 515 -0.23 38.35 14.39
CA ILE A 515 -0.90 38.39 15.70
C ILE A 515 -0.12 37.52 16.71
N PRO A 516 -0.18 37.83 18.01
CA PRO A 516 0.51 37.04 19.03
C PRO A 516 -0.09 35.64 19.17
N ASP A 517 0.75 34.70 19.62
CA ASP A 517 0.28 33.41 20.11
C ASP A 517 -0.41 33.57 21.46
N VAL A 518 -1.43 32.74 21.70
CA VAL A 518 -2.11 32.66 22.99
C VAL A 518 -1.34 31.68 23.85
N GLU A 519 -0.58 32.20 24.80
CA GLU A 519 0.32 31.42 25.65
C GLU A 519 -0.03 31.60 27.13
N ILE A 520 -0.02 30.52 27.89
CA ILE A 520 -0.22 30.51 29.34
C ILE A 520 0.96 29.77 29.98
N GLU A 521 1.53 30.34 31.05
CA GLU A 521 2.59 29.72 31.84
C GLU A 521 2.03 29.20 33.17
N ARG A 522 2.25 27.91 33.45
CA ARG A 522 1.83 27.22 34.67
C ARG A 522 2.90 26.24 35.10
N ASP A 523 3.23 26.23 36.38
CA ASP A 523 4.26 25.34 36.97
C ASP A 523 5.60 25.36 36.23
N GLY A 524 5.99 26.52 35.70
CA GLY A 524 7.21 26.70 34.91
C GLY A 524 7.16 26.11 33.49
N VAL A 525 6.00 25.60 33.04
CA VAL A 525 5.77 25.12 31.68
C VAL A 525 4.93 26.13 30.90
N LYS A 526 5.44 26.53 29.74
CA LYS A 526 4.75 27.43 28.82
C LYS A 526 3.95 26.63 27.79
N TYR A 527 2.63 26.77 27.81
CA TYR A 527 1.73 26.15 26.84
C TYR A 527 1.21 27.18 25.83
N CYS A 528 1.27 26.82 24.54
CA CYS A 528 0.67 27.60 23.46
C CYS A 528 -0.69 26.99 23.07
N PHE A 529 -1.78 27.71 23.30
CA PHE A 529 -3.14 27.31 22.94
C PHE A 529 -3.43 27.51 21.45
N SER A 530 -2.70 28.41 20.79
CA SER A 530 -2.84 28.74 19.38
C SER A 530 -1.78 28.10 18.47
N ASP A 531 -1.10 27.03 18.91
CA ASP A 531 0.02 26.44 18.17
C ASP A 531 -0.42 25.95 16.79
N GLY A 532 0.05 26.66 15.74
CA GLY A 532 -0.19 26.26 14.36
C GLY A 532 -1.49 26.77 13.75
N ILE A 533 -2.25 27.65 14.40
CA ILE A 533 -3.50 28.21 13.85
C ILE A 533 -3.45 29.73 13.65
N GLY A 534 -4.02 30.19 12.54
CA GLY A 534 -4.24 31.60 12.23
C GLY A 534 -5.66 31.82 11.70
N LYS A 535 -5.89 32.99 11.10
CA LYS A 535 -7.23 33.42 10.67
C LYS A 535 -7.25 33.79 9.19
N ILE A 536 -8.39 33.55 8.53
CA ILE A 536 -8.67 33.98 7.16
C ILE A 536 -10.00 34.73 7.13
N SER A 537 -10.08 35.85 6.40
CA SER A 537 -11.33 36.60 6.31
C SER A 537 -12.39 35.82 5.52
N ALA A 538 -13.66 36.01 5.89
CA ALA A 538 -14.78 35.34 5.22
C ALA A 538 -14.81 35.61 3.71
N GLU A 539 -14.53 36.86 3.28
CA GLU A 539 -14.48 37.22 1.86
C GLU A 539 -13.36 36.47 1.13
N PHE A 540 -12.16 36.41 1.73
CA PHE A 540 -11.02 35.74 1.11
C PHE A 540 -11.20 34.22 1.08
N ALA A 541 -11.75 33.63 2.14
CA ALA A 541 -12.13 32.21 2.17
C ALA A 541 -13.11 31.85 1.06
N ALA A 542 -14.14 32.68 0.81
CA ALA A 542 -15.10 32.46 -0.28
C ALA A 542 -14.44 32.57 -1.66
N ARG A 543 -13.44 33.43 -1.83
CA ARG A 543 -12.64 33.49 -3.06
C ARG A 543 -11.80 32.23 -3.27
N VAL A 544 -11.18 31.71 -2.21
CA VAL A 544 -10.42 30.45 -2.24
C VAL A 544 -11.35 29.28 -2.59
N ALA A 545 -12.54 29.21 -1.99
CA ALA A 545 -13.53 28.18 -2.26
C ALA A 545 -13.98 28.19 -3.73
N ARG A 546 -14.29 29.37 -4.29
CA ARG A 546 -14.64 29.51 -5.71
C ARG A 546 -13.52 29.09 -6.65
N LYS A 547 -12.25 29.44 -6.35
CA LYS A 547 -11.10 29.01 -7.17
C LYS A 547 -10.98 27.48 -7.24
N PHE A 548 -11.34 26.79 -6.16
CA PHE A 548 -11.31 25.33 -6.10
C PHE A 548 -12.64 24.67 -6.45
N GLU A 549 -13.61 25.42 -6.99
CA GLU A 549 -14.92 24.93 -7.40
C GLU A 549 -15.64 24.17 -6.26
N LEU A 550 -15.50 24.65 -5.02
CA LEU A 550 -16.18 24.06 -3.87
C LEU A 550 -17.62 24.54 -3.81
N SER A 551 -18.56 23.63 -3.56
CA SER A 551 -19.99 23.94 -3.45
C SER A 551 -20.32 24.88 -2.29
N ARG A 552 -19.54 24.80 -1.20
CA ARG A 552 -19.64 25.69 -0.03
C ARG A 552 -18.28 26.17 0.41
N THR A 553 -18.24 27.33 1.06
CA THR A 553 -17.01 27.86 1.67
C THR A 553 -16.67 27.04 2.92
N PRO A 554 -15.51 26.36 2.97
CA PRO A 554 -15.06 25.68 4.18
C PRO A 554 -14.75 26.65 5.32
N SER A 555 -14.95 26.21 6.56
CA SER A 555 -14.66 27.00 7.76
C SER A 555 -13.19 27.00 8.16
N ALA A 556 -12.38 26.06 7.68
CA ALA A 556 -10.95 26.02 7.94
C ALA A 556 -10.14 25.44 6.77
N PHE A 557 -8.91 25.91 6.61
CA PHE A 557 -7.98 25.47 5.56
C PHE A 557 -6.62 25.12 6.17
N GLN A 558 -6.08 23.94 5.86
CA GLN A 558 -4.69 23.61 6.15
C GLN A 558 -3.81 24.17 5.03
N ILE A 559 -2.80 24.97 5.38
CA ILE A 559 -2.06 25.79 4.40
C ILE A 559 -0.54 25.67 4.48
N ARG A 560 0.09 26.15 3.42
CA ARG A 560 1.49 26.60 3.36
C ARG A 560 1.53 27.99 2.76
N TYR A 561 2.23 28.92 3.42
CA TYR A 561 2.38 30.30 2.95
C TYR A 561 3.78 30.78 3.31
N GLY A 562 4.67 31.01 2.33
CA GLY A 562 6.08 31.23 2.64
C GLY A 562 6.65 30.09 3.49
N GLY A 563 7.24 30.42 4.65
CA GLY A 563 7.68 29.48 5.68
C GLY A 563 6.64 29.17 6.77
N TYR A 564 5.41 29.67 6.63
CA TYR A 564 4.29 29.39 7.53
C TYR A 564 3.61 28.07 7.19
N LYS A 565 3.40 27.24 8.22
CA LYS A 565 2.64 25.98 8.19
C LYS A 565 1.59 26.02 9.29
N GLY A 566 0.34 25.73 8.94
CA GLY A 566 -0.74 25.67 9.92
C GLY A 566 -2.12 25.51 9.34
N VAL A 567 -3.14 25.80 10.16
CA VAL A 567 -4.54 25.96 9.78
C VAL A 567 -4.92 27.43 9.80
N LEU A 568 -5.81 27.84 8.90
CA LEU A 568 -6.50 29.13 8.95
C LEU A 568 -7.99 28.88 9.15
N ALA A 569 -8.55 29.36 10.27
CA ALA A 569 -9.98 29.34 10.53
C ALA A 569 -10.63 30.63 10.00
N VAL A 570 -11.85 30.52 9.47
CA VAL A 570 -12.61 31.67 9.00
C VAL A 570 -12.97 32.56 10.18
N ASP A 571 -12.61 33.84 10.10
CA ASP A 571 -13.02 34.88 11.04
C ASP A 571 -13.86 35.92 10.28
N PRO A 572 -15.18 36.00 10.53
CA PRO A 572 -16.06 36.98 9.88
C PRO A 572 -15.72 38.44 10.19
N THR A 573 -15.00 38.71 11.29
CA THR A 573 -14.65 40.07 11.74
C THR A 573 -13.34 40.58 11.17
N LEU A 574 -12.56 39.71 10.50
CA LEU A 574 -11.23 40.02 10.03
C LEU A 574 -11.25 40.93 8.79
N SER A 575 -10.55 42.07 8.87
CA SER A 575 -10.42 43.05 7.78
C SER A 575 -9.27 42.74 6.80
N LYS A 576 -8.17 42.17 7.30
CA LYS A 576 -7.06 41.67 6.48
C LYS A 576 -7.41 40.34 5.82
N ASN A 577 -6.66 39.93 4.80
CA ASN A 577 -6.92 38.62 4.19
C ASN A 577 -6.51 37.48 5.12
N LEU A 578 -5.38 37.62 5.80
CA LEU A 578 -4.76 36.59 6.63
C LEU A 578 -4.21 37.18 7.92
N SER A 579 -4.41 36.49 9.05
CA SER A 579 -3.69 36.73 10.30
C SER A 579 -2.84 35.51 10.65
N LEU A 580 -1.53 35.69 10.82
CA LEU A 580 -0.59 34.60 11.08
C LEU A 580 0.08 34.76 12.44
N ARG A 581 0.47 33.64 13.06
CA ARG A 581 1.13 33.59 14.36
C ARG A 581 2.58 33.15 14.27
N LYS A 582 3.37 33.45 15.31
CA LYS A 582 4.79 33.07 15.38
C LYS A 582 4.96 31.55 15.39
N SER A 583 4.11 30.83 16.11
CA SER A 583 4.08 29.36 16.15
C SER A 583 3.96 28.73 14.75
N MET A 584 3.27 29.39 13.81
CA MET A 584 3.11 28.92 12.44
C MET A 584 4.37 29.09 11.59
N CYS A 585 5.21 30.10 11.88
CA CYS A 585 6.42 30.40 11.11
C CYS A 585 7.54 29.40 11.43
N LYS A 586 7.91 28.56 10.45
CA LYS A 586 8.89 27.48 10.65
C LYS A 586 10.28 27.81 10.11
N PHE A 587 10.38 28.77 9.18
CA PHE A 587 11.61 29.31 8.58
C PHE A 587 11.27 30.60 7.82
N GLN A 588 12.28 31.42 7.46
CA GLN A 588 12.05 32.67 6.73
C GLN A 588 11.93 32.42 5.23
N SER A 589 11.03 33.16 4.55
CA SER A 589 10.82 33.01 3.10
C SER A 589 10.17 34.27 2.51
N ASN A 590 10.60 34.63 1.30
CA ASN A 590 10.03 35.74 0.52
C ASN A 590 8.82 35.31 -0.32
N ASN A 591 8.40 34.04 -0.25
CA ASN A 591 7.31 33.52 -1.05
C ASN A 591 5.94 33.94 -0.45
N THR A 592 5.13 34.61 -1.27
CA THR A 592 3.81 35.16 -0.91
C THR A 592 2.64 34.31 -1.43
N THR A 593 2.90 33.12 -1.95
CA THR A 593 1.86 32.24 -2.48
C THR A 593 1.22 31.42 -1.37
N LEU A 594 -0.11 31.50 -1.26
CA LEU A 594 -0.92 30.66 -0.40
C LEU A 594 -1.24 29.33 -1.11
N ASP A 595 -0.78 28.23 -0.54
CA ASP A 595 -1.12 26.88 -0.96
C ASP A 595 -2.03 26.21 0.05
N VAL A 596 -3.09 25.58 -0.42
CA VAL A 596 -4.04 24.82 0.40
C VAL A 596 -3.81 23.33 0.22
N LEU A 597 -3.67 22.62 1.33
CA LEU A 597 -3.43 21.18 1.38
C LEU A 597 -4.75 20.43 1.61
N LYS A 598 -5.56 20.92 2.54
CA LYS A 598 -6.85 20.36 2.94
C LYS A 598 -7.77 21.46 3.43
N TRP A 599 -9.05 21.15 3.55
CA TRP A 599 -10.07 22.04 4.11
C TRP A 599 -11.06 21.25 4.96
N SER A 600 -11.81 21.94 5.82
CA SER A 600 -12.87 21.34 6.63
C SER A 600 -14.00 20.82 5.74
N LYS A 601 -14.49 19.62 6.06
CA LYS A 601 -15.56 18.92 5.34
C LYS A 601 -16.06 17.76 6.18
N TYR A 602 -17.20 17.20 5.82
CA TYR A 602 -17.68 15.93 6.37
C TYR A 602 -16.58 14.85 6.27
N GLN A 603 -16.14 14.34 7.42
CA GLN A 603 -15.31 13.14 7.50
C GLN A 603 -15.90 12.15 8.51
N PRO A 604 -16.23 10.93 8.08
CA PRO A 604 -16.88 9.95 8.95
C PRO A 604 -15.93 9.43 10.03
N TYR A 605 -16.49 9.17 11.20
CA TYR A 605 -15.77 8.55 12.31
C TYR A 605 -15.74 7.04 12.16
N PHE A 606 -14.57 6.47 12.42
CA PHE A 606 -14.39 5.03 12.53
C PHE A 606 -13.63 4.73 13.81
N LEU A 607 -14.12 3.77 14.57
CA LEU A 607 -13.30 3.09 15.56
C LEU A 607 -12.16 2.36 14.84
N ASN A 608 -11.04 2.21 15.53
CA ASN A 608 -9.89 1.45 15.09
C ASN A 608 -9.33 0.70 16.31
N ARG A 609 -8.33 -0.16 16.11
CA ARG A 609 -7.71 -0.93 17.20
C ARG A 609 -7.23 -0.05 18.36
N GLU A 610 -6.57 1.08 18.08
CA GLU A 610 -6.05 2.00 19.10
C GLU A 610 -7.17 2.61 19.94
N LEU A 611 -8.19 3.19 19.30
CA LEU A 611 -9.36 3.77 19.99
C LEU A 611 -10.12 2.73 20.82
N ILE A 612 -10.33 1.53 20.26
CA ILE A 612 -11.04 0.45 20.96
C ILE A 612 -10.25 -0.04 22.17
N THR A 613 -8.92 -0.21 22.03
CA THR A 613 -8.05 -0.58 23.14
C THR A 613 -8.15 0.44 24.28
N LEU A 614 -8.10 1.75 23.98
CA LEU A 614 -8.20 2.78 25.01
C LEU A 614 -9.60 2.85 25.65
N LEU A 615 -10.67 2.86 24.85
CA LEU A 615 -12.04 2.86 25.37
C LEU A 615 -12.33 1.64 26.25
N SER A 616 -11.90 0.45 25.83
CA SER A 616 -12.03 -0.80 26.60
C SER A 616 -11.17 -0.79 27.87
N THR A 617 -10.03 -0.09 27.86
CA THR A 617 -9.19 0.14 29.06
C THR A 617 -9.87 1.09 30.05
N LEU A 618 -10.53 2.13 29.55
CA LEU A 618 -11.24 3.11 30.37
C LEU A 618 -12.60 2.62 30.89
N GLY A 619 -13.07 1.46 30.42
CA GLY A 619 -14.22 0.74 30.98
C GLY A 619 -15.46 0.68 30.08
N VAL A 620 -15.36 1.02 28.79
CA VAL A 620 -16.44 0.74 27.84
C VAL A 620 -16.57 -0.79 27.66
N PRO A 621 -17.76 -1.38 27.84
CA PRO A 621 -17.96 -2.82 27.74
C PRO A 621 -17.69 -3.37 26.33
N ASP A 622 -17.17 -4.60 26.25
CA ASP A 622 -16.87 -5.28 24.99
C ASP A 622 -18.11 -5.39 24.07
N ASP A 623 -19.29 -5.64 24.66
CA ASP A 623 -20.55 -5.83 23.93
C ASP A 623 -20.96 -4.60 23.13
N VAL A 624 -20.59 -3.40 23.58
CA VAL A 624 -20.84 -2.14 22.85
C VAL A 624 -20.14 -2.17 21.49
N PHE A 625 -18.89 -2.62 21.44
CA PHE A 625 -18.13 -2.70 20.19
C PHE A 625 -18.64 -3.82 19.29
N MET A 626 -18.97 -4.98 19.89
CA MET A 626 -19.50 -6.15 19.18
C MET A 626 -20.84 -5.83 18.51
N GLU A 627 -21.74 -5.13 19.21
CA GLU A 627 -23.03 -4.71 18.69
C GLU A 627 -22.88 -3.67 17.57
N LYS A 628 -21.98 -2.69 17.73
CA LYS A 628 -21.69 -1.71 16.66
C LYS A 628 -21.11 -2.39 15.41
N GLN A 629 -20.22 -3.37 15.55
CA GLN A 629 -19.72 -4.14 14.41
C GLN A 629 -20.81 -5.00 13.77
N LYS A 630 -21.64 -5.68 14.57
CA LYS A 630 -22.75 -6.50 14.09
C LYS A 630 -23.73 -5.68 13.26
N ARG A 631 -24.07 -4.45 13.70
CA ARG A 631 -24.89 -3.53 12.90
C ARG A 631 -24.27 -3.22 11.55
N VAL A 632 -22.96 -2.98 11.50
CA VAL A 632 -22.25 -2.75 10.22
C VAL A 632 -22.29 -3.99 9.32
N LEU A 633 -22.11 -5.19 9.86
CA LEU A 633 -22.22 -6.44 9.10
C LEU A 633 -23.62 -6.62 8.51
N ASN A 634 -24.67 -6.45 9.33
CA ASN A 634 -26.05 -6.55 8.88
C ASN A 634 -26.39 -5.52 7.79
N LEU A 635 -25.88 -4.29 7.92
CA LEU A 635 -26.07 -3.26 6.90
C LEU A 635 -25.38 -3.64 5.58
N LEU A 636 -24.19 -4.25 5.62
CA LEU A 636 -23.52 -4.72 4.40
C LEU A 636 -24.31 -5.82 3.70
N ASP A 637 -24.85 -6.78 4.45
CA ASP A 637 -25.69 -7.85 3.88
C ASP A 637 -26.99 -7.28 3.30
N SER A 638 -27.61 -6.34 4.00
CA SER A 638 -28.87 -5.70 3.57
C SER A 638 -28.67 -4.88 2.28
N VAL A 639 -27.53 -4.16 2.16
CA VAL A 639 -27.16 -3.44 0.92
C VAL A 639 -26.93 -4.39 -0.25
N LEU A 640 -26.42 -5.60 -0.02
CA LEU A 640 -26.26 -6.60 -1.09
C LEU A 640 -27.60 -7.24 -1.49
N ALA A 641 -28.53 -7.39 -0.55
CA ALA A 641 -29.84 -8.00 -0.79
C ALA A 641 -30.84 -7.06 -1.47
N ASP A 642 -30.97 -5.82 -0.99
CA ASP A 642 -31.87 -4.80 -1.56
C ASP A 642 -31.21 -3.40 -1.49
N PRO A 643 -30.37 -3.05 -2.48
CA PRO A 643 -29.71 -1.76 -2.52
C PRO A 643 -30.67 -0.57 -2.56
N LEU A 644 -31.89 -0.75 -3.08
CA LEU A 644 -32.87 0.33 -3.23
C LEU A 644 -33.46 0.72 -1.88
N ARG A 645 -33.82 -0.25 -1.04
CA ARG A 645 -34.29 0.01 0.33
C ARG A 645 -33.17 0.54 1.22
N GLU A 646 -31.94 0.05 1.05
CA GLU A 646 -30.80 0.38 1.89
C GLU A 646 -29.91 1.50 1.33
N GLN A 647 -30.50 2.41 0.55
CA GLN A 647 -29.77 3.52 -0.08
C GLN A 647 -29.00 4.38 0.94
N LYS A 648 -29.63 4.70 2.07
CA LYS A 648 -28.99 5.48 3.14
C LYS A 648 -27.79 4.75 3.73
N ALA A 649 -27.87 3.43 3.88
CA ALA A 649 -26.76 2.60 4.35
C ALA A 649 -25.63 2.55 3.32
N MET A 650 -25.98 2.38 2.04
CA MET A 650 -25.02 2.41 0.93
C MET A 650 -24.26 3.73 0.90
N GLU A 651 -24.95 4.85 1.09
CA GLU A 651 -24.30 6.14 1.27
C GLU A 651 -23.38 6.10 2.50
N LEU A 652 -23.91 5.85 3.70
CA LEU A 652 -23.13 5.85 4.94
C LEU A 652 -21.85 5.01 4.87
N LEU A 653 -21.92 3.84 4.25
CA LEU A 653 -20.83 2.87 4.20
C LEU A 653 -19.88 3.10 3.02
N PHE A 654 -20.37 3.44 1.83
CA PHE A 654 -19.55 3.57 0.63
C PHE A 654 -19.17 5.03 0.35
N GLN A 655 -17.94 5.24 -0.11
CA GLN A 655 -17.37 6.57 -0.32
C GLN A 655 -16.62 6.58 -1.64
N GLY A 656 -16.83 7.62 -2.44
CA GLY A 656 -16.13 7.85 -3.70
C GLY A 656 -17.07 8.18 -4.85
N GLU A 657 -16.49 8.60 -5.96
CA GLU A 657 -17.20 9.00 -7.18
C GLU A 657 -18.06 7.87 -7.76
N VAL A 658 -17.58 6.63 -7.68
CA VAL A 658 -18.31 5.46 -8.19
C VAL A 658 -19.54 5.15 -7.35
N THR A 659 -19.54 5.47 -6.05
CA THR A 659 -20.73 5.29 -5.19
C THR A 659 -21.93 6.08 -5.71
N ASN A 660 -21.70 7.26 -6.29
CA ASN A 660 -22.77 8.06 -6.90
C ASN A 660 -23.35 7.37 -8.14
N ILE A 661 -22.50 6.77 -8.99
CA ILE A 661 -22.96 6.00 -10.15
C ILE A 661 -23.85 4.85 -9.68
N LEU A 662 -23.42 4.08 -8.67
CA LEU A 662 -24.22 2.98 -8.12
C LEU A 662 -25.56 3.46 -7.55
N LYS A 663 -25.56 4.61 -6.87
CA LYS A 663 -26.77 5.24 -6.34
C LYS A 663 -27.78 5.56 -7.43
N GLU A 664 -27.32 6.23 -8.48
CA GLU A 664 -28.18 6.62 -9.60
C GLU A 664 -28.68 5.38 -10.37
N MET A 665 -27.84 4.35 -10.53
CA MET A 665 -28.26 3.07 -11.13
C MET A 665 -29.40 2.43 -10.34
N VAL A 666 -29.25 2.31 -9.02
CA VAL A 666 -30.28 1.75 -8.14
C VAL A 666 -31.56 2.57 -8.22
N TRP A 667 -31.48 3.91 -8.22
CA TRP A 667 -32.65 4.79 -8.40
C TRP A 667 -33.37 4.60 -9.74
N CYS A 668 -32.62 4.33 -10.81
CA CYS A 668 -33.21 4.06 -12.12
C CYS A 668 -33.86 2.66 -12.20
N GLY A 669 -33.76 1.83 -11.16
CA GLY A 669 -34.37 0.52 -11.07
C GLY A 669 -33.44 -0.64 -11.45
N TYR A 670 -32.13 -0.41 -11.58
CA TYR A 670 -31.18 -1.50 -11.75
C TYR A 670 -31.04 -2.32 -10.47
N THR A 671 -31.07 -3.64 -10.61
CA THR A 671 -30.83 -4.59 -9.51
C THR A 671 -29.48 -5.30 -9.72
N PRO A 672 -28.82 -5.78 -8.65
CA PRO A 672 -27.57 -6.53 -8.77
C PRO A 672 -27.71 -7.78 -9.66
N ASP A 673 -28.86 -8.44 -9.65
CA ASP A 673 -29.10 -9.63 -10.48
C ASP A 673 -29.21 -9.31 -11.99
N ALA A 674 -29.62 -8.09 -12.33
CA ALA A 674 -29.82 -7.65 -13.70
C ALA A 674 -28.57 -6.98 -14.29
N GLU A 675 -27.81 -6.22 -13.48
CA GLU A 675 -26.67 -5.42 -13.96
C GLU A 675 -25.31 -5.87 -13.38
N PRO A 676 -24.47 -6.57 -14.19
CA PRO A 676 -23.16 -7.07 -13.80
C PRO A 676 -22.21 -6.03 -13.19
N PHE A 677 -22.19 -4.80 -13.71
CA PHE A 677 -21.35 -3.74 -13.16
C PHE A 677 -21.77 -3.33 -11.75
N LEU A 678 -23.09 -3.23 -11.51
CA LEU A 678 -23.64 -2.93 -10.19
C LEU A 678 -23.28 -4.01 -9.17
N ALA A 679 -23.54 -5.28 -9.51
CA ALA A 679 -23.20 -6.41 -8.64
C ALA A 679 -21.70 -6.48 -8.34
N MET A 680 -20.86 -6.42 -9.38
CA MET A 680 -19.40 -6.45 -9.24
C MET A 680 -18.91 -5.37 -8.27
N MET A 681 -19.39 -4.14 -8.43
CA MET A 681 -18.96 -3.01 -7.61
C MET A 681 -19.47 -3.10 -6.17
N LEU A 682 -20.73 -3.50 -5.95
CA LEU A 682 -21.30 -3.68 -4.60
C LEU A 682 -20.56 -4.78 -3.84
N HIS A 683 -20.31 -5.94 -4.47
CA HIS A 683 -19.53 -7.02 -3.86
C HIS A 683 -18.10 -6.57 -3.53
N ALA A 684 -17.44 -5.84 -4.43
CA ALA A 684 -16.09 -5.32 -4.17
C ALA A 684 -16.05 -4.35 -2.99
N TYR A 685 -17.02 -3.42 -2.90
CA TYR A 685 -17.11 -2.52 -1.75
C TYR A 685 -17.41 -3.25 -0.46
N SER A 686 -18.34 -4.21 -0.44
CA SER A 686 -18.64 -5.01 0.75
C SER A 686 -17.43 -5.83 1.19
N ALA A 687 -16.72 -6.47 0.26
CA ALA A 687 -15.47 -7.18 0.53
C ALA A 687 -14.40 -6.23 1.12
N GLU A 688 -14.27 -4.99 0.62
CA GLU A 688 -13.37 -3.99 1.19
C GLU A 688 -13.68 -3.69 2.67
N LYS A 689 -14.96 -3.51 2.98
CA LYS A 689 -15.41 -3.17 4.33
C LYS A 689 -15.16 -4.34 5.28
N LEU A 690 -15.50 -5.56 4.87
CA LEU A 690 -15.22 -6.78 5.61
C LEU A 690 -13.72 -6.96 5.86
N GLN A 691 -12.88 -6.78 4.84
CA GLN A 691 -11.42 -6.85 4.98
C GLN A 691 -10.88 -5.79 5.96
N LYS A 692 -11.43 -4.56 5.94
CA LYS A 692 -11.04 -3.49 6.89
C LYS A 692 -11.54 -3.75 8.31
N LEU A 693 -12.70 -4.37 8.49
CA LEU A 693 -13.17 -4.83 9.80
C LEU A 693 -12.24 -5.92 10.35
N ARG A 694 -11.93 -6.95 9.55
CA ARG A 694 -11.00 -8.03 9.94
C ARG A 694 -9.59 -7.52 10.28
N SER A 695 -8.97 -6.77 9.36
CA SER A 695 -7.55 -6.42 9.44
C SER A 695 -7.25 -5.17 10.29
N LYS A 696 -8.22 -4.28 10.50
CA LYS A 696 -8.02 -2.99 11.18
C LYS A 696 -9.09 -2.65 12.21
N THR A 697 -10.12 -3.48 12.36
CA THR A 697 -11.25 -3.23 13.26
C THR A 697 -11.89 -1.88 12.98
N ARG A 698 -12.01 -1.53 11.68
CA ARG A 698 -12.45 -0.21 11.23
C ARG A 698 -13.99 -0.10 11.24
N ILE A 699 -14.57 0.02 12.43
CA ILE A 699 -16.04 0.02 12.63
C ILE A 699 -16.57 1.44 12.44
N PHE A 700 -17.56 1.61 11.56
CA PHE A 700 -18.23 2.90 11.35
C PHE A 700 -19.15 3.24 12.53
N VAL A 701 -19.11 4.48 13.01
CA VAL A 701 -20.02 4.99 14.05
C VAL A 701 -20.71 6.26 13.53
N PRO A 702 -22.06 6.26 13.41
CA PRO A 702 -22.80 7.42 12.89
C PRO A 702 -22.66 8.69 13.74
N ASN A 703 -22.67 8.54 15.06
CA ASN A 703 -22.62 9.60 16.07
C ASN A 703 -21.19 10.06 16.38
N GLY A 704 -20.42 10.31 15.33
CA GLY A 704 -19.08 10.85 15.44
C GLY A 704 -18.55 11.40 14.12
N ARG A 705 -17.54 12.26 14.21
CA ARG A 705 -16.81 12.82 13.06
C ARG A 705 -15.32 12.85 13.32
N SER A 706 -14.54 12.84 12.24
CA SER A 706 -13.14 13.26 12.27
C SER A 706 -13.07 14.72 11.83
N MET A 707 -12.59 15.61 12.68
CA MET A 707 -12.69 17.06 12.47
C MET A 707 -11.35 17.75 12.63
N MET A 708 -11.14 18.81 11.85
CA MET A 708 -9.96 19.67 12.00
C MET A 708 -10.08 20.46 13.31
N GLY A 709 -8.98 20.56 14.06
CA GLY A 709 -8.93 21.40 15.25
C GLY A 709 -8.95 22.89 14.90
N CYS A 710 -9.71 23.66 15.66
CA CYS A 710 -9.78 25.12 15.60
C CYS A 710 -9.71 25.72 17.01
N LEU A 711 -9.42 27.02 17.08
CA LEU A 711 -9.33 27.78 18.33
C LEU A 711 -10.54 28.71 18.45
N ASP A 712 -11.07 28.83 19.66
CA ASP A 712 -12.02 29.88 20.00
C ASP A 712 -11.28 31.21 20.18
N GLU A 713 -11.20 31.97 19.08
CA GLU A 713 -10.59 33.30 19.01
C GLU A 713 -11.31 34.35 19.88
N ILE A 714 -12.57 34.09 20.27
CA ILE A 714 -13.39 35.03 21.05
C ILE A 714 -13.21 34.78 22.56
N GLY A 715 -12.75 33.58 22.96
CA GLY A 715 -12.53 33.23 24.37
C GLY A 715 -13.81 33.02 25.16
N THR A 716 -14.85 32.53 24.51
CA THR A 716 -16.15 32.20 25.11
C THR A 716 -16.17 30.84 25.79
N LEU A 717 -15.46 29.85 25.24
CA LEU A 717 -15.38 28.49 25.78
C LEU A 717 -14.51 28.44 27.03
N GLU A 718 -15.02 27.79 28.07
CA GLU A 718 -14.28 27.49 29.29
C GLU A 718 -13.45 26.21 29.17
N TYR A 719 -12.50 26.01 30.09
CA TYR A 719 -11.72 24.78 30.12
C TYR A 719 -12.62 23.55 30.32
N GLY A 720 -12.37 22.49 29.56
CA GLY A 720 -13.22 21.29 29.50
C GLY A 720 -14.40 21.40 28.53
N GLN A 721 -14.61 22.55 27.88
CA GLN A 721 -15.66 22.74 26.87
C GLN A 721 -15.10 22.70 25.45
N VAL A 722 -15.96 22.35 24.49
CA VAL A 722 -15.69 22.45 23.05
C VAL A 722 -16.94 22.93 22.32
N PHE A 723 -16.78 23.51 21.13
CA PHE A 723 -17.89 23.74 20.21
C PHE A 723 -17.77 22.82 19.00
N VAL A 724 -18.88 22.18 18.62
CA VAL A 724 -18.95 21.22 17.52
C VAL A 724 -20.25 21.43 16.74
N GLN A 725 -20.11 21.81 15.47
CA GLN A 725 -21.20 21.90 14.51
C GLN A 725 -20.89 21.05 13.29
N CYS A 726 -21.83 20.20 12.90
CA CYS A 726 -21.67 19.22 11.84
C CYS A 726 -22.60 19.53 10.68
N SER A 727 -22.10 19.42 9.46
CA SER A 727 -22.96 19.43 8.29
C SER A 727 -23.80 18.14 8.17
N HIS A 728 -25.01 18.27 7.62
CA HIS A 728 -25.75 17.11 7.15
C HIS A 728 -25.09 16.50 5.92
N ARG A 729 -25.26 15.20 5.72
CA ARG A 729 -24.71 14.50 4.55
C ARG A 729 -25.48 14.84 3.27
N ASP A 730 -26.79 15.09 3.39
CA ASP A 730 -27.71 15.28 2.28
C ASP A 730 -27.49 16.61 1.53
N SER A 731 -26.80 17.58 2.14
CA SER A 731 -26.47 18.89 1.55
C SER A 731 -25.22 18.89 0.64
N LEU A 732 -24.60 17.73 0.42
CA LEU A 732 -23.52 17.56 -0.57
C LEU A 732 -24.10 17.09 -1.92
N GLN A 733 -24.99 17.89 -2.48
CA GLN A 733 -25.54 17.71 -3.82
C GLN A 733 -24.86 18.65 -4.84
N PHE A 734 -24.19 17.99 -5.80
CA PHE A 734 -23.96 18.35 -7.21
C PHE A 734 -22.89 19.35 -7.67
N TYR A 735 -22.06 18.83 -8.61
CA TYR A 735 -21.90 19.41 -9.95
C TYR A 735 -23.20 19.16 -10.72
N ASP A 736 -23.87 20.21 -11.17
CA ASP A 736 -24.18 20.34 -12.60
C ASP A 736 -24.26 21.83 -12.95
N SER A 737 -23.49 22.21 -13.97
CA SER A 737 -23.52 23.53 -14.58
C SER A 737 -24.52 23.49 -15.73
N SER A 738 -25.81 23.45 -15.43
CA SER A 738 -26.82 24.03 -16.30
C SER A 738 -28.20 24.04 -15.63
N SER A 739 -28.83 25.22 -15.71
CA SER A 739 -30.25 25.51 -15.47
C SER A 739 -30.70 25.90 -14.04
N HIS A 740 -31.00 27.21 -13.95
CA HIS A 740 -31.94 27.93 -13.07
C HIS A 740 -31.46 28.54 -11.73
N ILE A 741 -31.32 29.87 -11.83
CA ILE A 741 -31.25 30.92 -10.82
C ILE A 741 -32.59 31.01 -10.04
N PHE A 742 -32.51 31.52 -8.79
CA PHE A 742 -33.57 31.79 -7.79
C PHE A 742 -33.95 30.54 -6.95
N SER A 743 -33.89 30.49 -5.62
CA SER A 743 -34.04 31.51 -4.59
C SER A 743 -33.73 30.91 -3.19
N GLY A 744 -33.13 31.70 -2.29
CA GLY A 744 -33.63 31.76 -0.91
C GLY A 744 -32.72 31.17 0.16
N HIS A 745 -32.17 32.03 1.01
CA HIS A 745 -31.55 31.65 2.27
C HIS A 745 -32.57 30.90 3.16
N SER A 746 -32.38 29.60 3.37
CA SER A 746 -32.99 28.87 4.48
C SER A 746 -31.92 28.13 5.29
N SER A 747 -31.91 28.40 6.59
CA SER A 747 -30.85 28.15 7.56
C SER A 747 -30.93 26.76 8.24
N SER A 748 -30.84 25.64 7.51
CA SER A 748 -30.89 24.31 8.16
C SER A 748 -30.01 23.21 7.55
N ASP A 749 -28.77 23.50 7.13
CA ASP A 749 -27.85 22.51 6.54
C ASP A 749 -26.82 21.89 7.53
N SER A 750 -26.91 22.24 8.81
CA SER A 750 -26.02 21.75 9.86
C SER A 750 -26.72 21.63 11.21
N PHE A 751 -26.21 20.75 12.08
CA PHE A 751 -26.69 20.58 13.45
C PHE A 751 -25.55 20.78 14.46
N ILE A 752 -25.92 21.24 15.65
CA ILE A 752 -25.00 21.49 16.76
C ILE A 752 -25.01 20.28 17.69
N VAL A 753 -23.84 19.89 18.18
CA VAL A 753 -23.70 18.80 19.16
C VAL A 753 -23.62 19.42 20.54
N GLU A 754 -24.44 18.92 21.47
CA GLU A 754 -24.44 19.33 22.87
C GLU A 754 -24.32 18.12 23.80
N GLY A 755 -23.67 18.29 24.96
CA GLY A 755 -23.48 17.24 25.96
C GLY A 755 -22.06 16.68 25.99
N LYS A 756 -21.89 15.47 26.54
CA LYS A 756 -20.57 14.85 26.68
C LYS A 756 -20.09 14.32 25.33
N VAL A 757 -18.82 14.58 25.01
CA VAL A 757 -18.16 14.07 23.82
C VAL A 757 -16.81 13.47 24.17
N VAL A 758 -16.43 12.40 23.47
CA VAL A 758 -15.07 11.83 23.53
C VAL A 758 -14.25 12.39 22.38
N VAL A 759 -13.08 12.91 22.70
CA VAL A 759 -12.11 13.47 21.76
C VAL A 759 -10.79 12.73 21.90
N ALA A 760 -10.23 12.30 20.77
CA ALA A 760 -8.91 11.68 20.71
C ALA A 760 -8.22 11.99 19.37
N LYS A 761 -6.88 12.02 19.36
CA LYS A 761 -6.08 12.14 18.13
C LYS A 761 -5.37 10.82 17.86
N ASN A 762 -5.52 10.27 16.65
CA ASN A 762 -4.76 9.10 16.23
C ASN A 762 -3.38 9.48 15.68
N PRO A 763 -2.31 8.69 15.95
CA PRO A 763 -2.31 7.53 16.85
C PRO A 763 -2.36 7.95 18.33
N CYS A 764 -3.16 7.24 19.14
CA CYS A 764 -3.24 7.44 20.59
C CYS A 764 -2.97 6.12 21.30
N LEU A 765 -2.04 6.12 22.26
CA LEU A 765 -1.61 4.89 22.95
C LEU A 765 -1.73 5.00 24.47
N HIS A 766 -1.59 6.21 25.04
CA HIS A 766 -1.74 6.38 26.47
C HIS A 766 -3.24 6.52 26.82
N PRO A 767 -3.75 5.84 27.86
CA PRO A 767 -5.17 5.97 28.25
C PRO A 767 -5.64 7.40 28.52
N GLY A 768 -4.74 8.28 28.96
CA GLY A 768 -5.02 9.71 29.15
C GLY A 768 -5.11 10.55 27.87
N ASP A 769 -4.76 9.99 26.71
CA ASP A 769 -4.88 10.68 25.40
C ASP A 769 -6.33 10.83 24.94
N MET A 770 -7.26 10.14 25.61
CA MET A 770 -8.69 10.17 25.34
C MET A 770 -9.38 11.07 26.35
N ARG A 771 -9.98 12.16 25.86
CA ARG A 771 -10.59 13.19 26.70
C ARG A 771 -12.10 13.17 26.57
N VAL A 772 -12.78 13.27 27.70
CA VAL A 772 -14.22 13.50 27.79
C VAL A 772 -14.43 14.98 28.04
N LEU A 773 -14.95 15.68 27.04
CA LEU A 773 -15.20 17.12 27.06
C LEU A 773 -16.71 17.40 26.98
N LYS A 774 -17.12 18.63 27.27
CA LYS A 774 -18.52 19.07 27.14
C LYS A 774 -18.70 19.92 25.88
N ALA A 775 -19.43 19.41 24.90
CA ALA A 775 -19.89 20.19 23.77
C ALA A 775 -21.00 21.16 24.21
N VAL A 776 -20.82 22.45 23.91
CA VAL A 776 -21.74 23.53 24.29
C VAL A 776 -22.11 24.37 23.06
N ASN A 777 -23.35 24.84 22.98
CA ASN A 777 -23.79 25.74 21.92
C ASN A 777 -23.31 27.18 22.17
N VAL A 778 -22.54 27.73 21.23
CA VAL A 778 -22.06 29.12 21.25
C VAL A 778 -22.45 29.81 19.94
N PRO A 779 -23.45 30.70 19.94
CA PRO A 779 -23.92 31.40 18.73
C PRO A 779 -22.83 32.12 17.94
N ALA A 780 -21.85 32.72 18.63
CA ALA A 780 -20.75 33.42 17.98
C ALA A 780 -19.84 32.49 17.13
N LEU A 781 -19.86 31.17 17.37
CA LEU A 781 -19.04 30.18 16.67
C LEU A 781 -19.79 29.43 15.56
N HIS A 782 -21.06 29.75 15.28
CA HIS A 782 -21.90 29.04 14.29
C HIS A 782 -21.37 29.04 12.85
N HIS A 783 -20.42 29.92 12.54
CA HIS A 783 -19.73 29.97 11.26
C HIS A 783 -18.68 28.85 11.09
N LEU A 784 -18.30 28.16 12.17
CA LEU A 784 -17.32 27.08 12.19
C LEU A 784 -18.00 25.70 12.09
N VAL A 785 -18.06 25.16 10.87
CA VAL A 785 -18.73 23.89 10.54
C VAL A 785 -17.71 22.83 10.12
N ASP A 786 -17.96 21.58 10.53
CA ASP A 786 -17.08 20.41 10.32
C ASP A 786 -15.68 20.57 10.96
N CYS A 787 -15.62 21.34 12.05
CA CYS A 787 -14.44 21.59 12.87
C CYS A 787 -14.76 21.33 14.35
N VAL A 788 -13.75 20.99 15.15
CA VAL A 788 -13.85 21.00 16.62
C VAL A 788 -13.11 22.23 17.13
N VAL A 789 -13.83 23.09 17.85
CA VAL A 789 -13.28 24.35 18.36
C VAL A 789 -12.91 24.17 19.83
N PHE A 790 -11.65 24.40 20.14
CA PHE A 790 -11.06 24.27 21.47
C PHE A 790 -10.98 25.63 22.19
N PRO A 791 -11.05 25.64 23.53
CA PRO A 791 -10.94 26.86 24.31
C PRO A 791 -9.51 27.37 24.28
N GLN A 792 -9.35 28.69 24.34
CA GLN A 792 -8.05 29.34 24.55
C GLN A 792 -7.72 29.56 26.04
N LYS A 793 -8.60 29.08 26.94
CA LYS A 793 -8.47 29.14 28.40
C LYS A 793 -8.16 27.77 28.98
N GLY A 794 -7.48 27.75 30.12
CA GLY A 794 -7.28 26.55 30.92
C GLY A 794 -5.84 26.35 31.36
N GLU A 795 -5.59 25.19 31.98
CA GLU A 795 -4.26 24.83 32.48
C GLU A 795 -3.36 24.25 31.38
N ARG A 796 -3.96 23.52 30.42
CA ARG A 796 -3.25 22.84 29.33
C ARG A 796 -4.13 22.77 28.09
N PRO A 797 -3.63 23.02 26.87
CA PRO A 797 -4.45 22.94 25.66
C PRO A 797 -4.99 21.51 25.46
N HIS A 798 -6.32 21.35 25.28
CA HIS A 798 -6.92 20.05 24.95
C HIS A 798 -6.32 19.36 23.71
N PRO A 799 -5.92 20.10 22.64
CA PRO A 799 -5.10 19.55 21.57
C PRO A 799 -3.86 18.78 22.07
N ASN A 800 -3.12 19.36 23.02
CA ASN A 800 -1.91 18.79 23.59
C ASN A 800 -2.21 17.62 24.54
N GLU A 801 -3.34 17.65 25.25
CA GLU A 801 -3.82 16.50 26.03
C GLU A 801 -4.15 15.29 25.13
N CYS A 802 -4.58 15.55 23.89
CA CYS A 802 -4.92 14.51 22.90
C CYS A 802 -3.68 14.08 22.10
N SER A 803 -2.82 13.27 22.72
CA SER A 803 -1.62 12.72 22.10
C SER A 803 -0.62 13.78 21.56
N GLY A 804 -0.40 14.83 22.35
CA GLY A 804 0.55 15.90 22.02
C GLY A 804 0.18 16.64 20.73
N GLY A 805 -1.12 16.73 20.41
CA GLY A 805 -1.58 17.40 19.19
C GLY A 805 -1.47 18.91 19.21
N ASP A 806 -1.57 19.48 18.01
CA ASP A 806 -1.53 20.92 17.74
C ASP A 806 -2.66 21.32 16.78
N LEU A 807 -2.73 22.58 16.39
CA LEU A 807 -3.73 23.08 15.45
C LEU A 807 -3.14 23.32 14.05
N ASP A 808 -2.05 22.60 13.68
CA ASP A 808 -1.37 22.77 12.38
C ASP A 808 -1.96 21.91 11.22
N GLY A 809 -3.05 21.21 11.56
CA GLY A 809 -3.88 20.39 10.68
C GLY A 809 -4.13 18.98 11.19
N ASP A 810 -3.93 18.76 12.50
CA ASP A 810 -4.35 17.54 13.18
C ASP A 810 -5.86 17.32 13.06
N LEU A 811 -6.24 16.05 12.95
CA LEU A 811 -7.63 15.61 12.89
C LEU A 811 -7.99 14.89 14.18
N TYR A 812 -9.04 15.39 14.84
CA TYR A 812 -9.56 14.86 16.09
C TYR A 812 -10.75 13.97 15.80
N SER A 813 -10.76 12.79 16.41
CA SER A 813 -11.88 11.85 16.36
C SER A 813 -12.81 12.23 17.51
N VAL A 814 -13.97 12.81 17.17
CA VAL A 814 -14.97 13.29 18.13
C VAL A 814 -16.21 12.43 18.03
N SER A 815 -16.63 11.83 19.14
CA SER A 815 -17.81 10.98 19.24
C SER A 815 -18.73 11.49 20.33
N TRP A 816 -20.02 11.62 20.02
CA TRP A 816 -21.08 11.94 20.98
C TRP A 816 -22.03 10.74 21.19
N ASP A 817 -21.60 9.56 20.73
CA ASP A 817 -22.28 8.30 21.02
C ASP A 817 -22.23 8.00 22.54
N PRO A 818 -23.38 7.93 23.23
CA PRO A 818 -23.42 7.76 24.69
C PRO A 818 -22.77 6.45 25.15
N ASP A 819 -22.81 5.39 24.33
CA ASP A 819 -22.23 4.09 24.68
C ASP A 819 -20.70 4.10 24.61
N LEU A 820 -20.11 5.09 23.91
CA LEU A 820 -18.67 5.25 23.77
C LEU A 820 -18.08 6.25 24.75
N ILE A 821 -18.88 6.90 25.60
CA ILE A 821 -18.37 7.79 26.64
C ILE A 821 -17.79 6.94 27.77
N PRO A 822 -16.47 6.93 27.99
CA PRO A 822 -15.89 6.09 29.03
C PRO A 822 -16.29 6.59 30.42
N PRO A 823 -16.50 5.69 31.39
CA PRO A 823 -16.86 6.05 32.76
C PRO A 823 -15.69 6.64 33.56
N ARG A 824 -14.45 6.45 33.09
CA ARG A 824 -13.21 6.88 33.75
C ARG A 824 -12.39 7.74 32.80
N GLN A 825 -11.69 8.71 33.38
CA GLN A 825 -10.72 9.54 32.68
C GLN A 825 -9.38 9.48 33.42
N ILE A 826 -8.29 9.40 32.66
CA ILE A 826 -6.92 9.32 33.17
C ILE A 826 -6.18 10.61 32.80
N GLU A 827 -5.21 11.00 33.62
CA GLU A 827 -4.37 12.16 33.33
C GLU A 827 -3.60 11.98 32.00
N PRO A 828 -3.58 13.00 31.13
CA PRO A 828 -2.88 12.95 29.86
C PRO A 828 -1.37 12.76 30.06
N MET A 829 -0.74 12.01 29.15
CA MET A 829 0.72 11.85 29.19
C MET A 829 1.41 13.21 29.06
N ASN A 830 2.58 13.36 29.67
CA ASN A 830 3.41 14.54 29.42
C ASN A 830 4.07 14.44 28.04
N TYR A 831 3.78 15.42 27.18
CA TYR A 831 4.29 15.54 25.81
C TYR A 831 5.36 16.63 25.69
N SER A 832 6.05 16.97 26.78
CA SER A 832 7.17 17.92 26.73
C SER A 832 8.19 17.54 25.66
N PRO A 833 8.62 18.49 24.81
CA PRO A 833 9.60 18.23 23.77
C PRO A 833 10.90 17.67 24.36
N ALA A 834 11.45 16.63 23.72
CA ALA A 834 12.77 16.14 24.08
C ALA A 834 13.86 17.18 23.75
N GLN A 835 14.96 17.16 24.51
CA GLN A 835 16.10 18.03 24.28
C GLN A 835 16.71 17.76 22.89
N THR A 836 16.75 18.78 22.04
CA THR A 836 17.33 18.68 20.70
C THR A 836 18.82 18.99 20.74
N VAL A 837 19.63 18.20 20.04
CA VAL A 837 21.04 18.53 19.80
C VAL A 837 21.10 19.66 18.76
N GLN A 838 21.76 20.76 19.10
CA GLN A 838 22.07 21.85 18.18
C GLN A 838 23.54 21.83 17.82
N LEU A 839 23.84 22.07 16.55
CA LEU A 839 25.20 22.27 16.07
C LEU A 839 25.65 23.71 16.34
N ASP A 840 26.96 23.89 16.53
CA ASP A 840 27.63 25.19 16.66
C ASP A 840 27.87 25.90 15.31
N ARG A 841 27.64 25.19 14.20
CA ARG A 841 27.84 25.65 12.82
C ARG A 841 26.63 25.38 11.93
N ASP A 842 26.72 25.78 10.66
CA ASP A 842 25.66 25.54 9.67
C ASP A 842 25.56 24.03 9.37
N VAL A 843 24.35 23.56 9.06
CA VAL A 843 24.10 22.17 8.66
C VAL A 843 24.58 21.95 7.23
N THR A 844 25.37 20.90 7.00
CA THR A 844 25.80 20.50 5.65
C THR A 844 24.87 19.43 5.06
N LEU A 845 24.93 19.25 3.74
CA LEU A 845 24.09 18.26 3.06
C LEU A 845 24.51 16.83 3.37
N GLU A 846 25.81 16.60 3.52
CA GLU A 846 26.36 15.31 3.90
C GLU A 846 25.79 14.85 5.26
N GLU A 847 25.60 15.78 6.21
CA GLU A 847 24.95 15.49 7.48
C GLU A 847 23.47 15.14 7.33
N VAL A 848 22.77 15.78 6.38
CA VAL A 848 21.36 15.46 6.07
C VAL A 848 21.25 14.07 5.45
N GLU A 849 22.17 13.69 4.57
CA GLU A 849 22.25 12.35 3.97
C GLU A 849 22.55 11.27 5.02
N GLU A 850 23.48 11.54 5.94
CA GLU A 850 23.78 10.65 7.07
C GLU A 850 22.62 10.56 8.07
N SER A 851 21.91 11.67 8.30
CA SER A 851 20.70 11.69 9.13
C SER A 851 19.61 10.79 8.53
N PHE A 852 19.46 10.77 7.20
CA PHE A 852 18.53 9.88 6.50
C PHE A 852 18.87 8.41 6.74
N THR A 853 20.13 7.99 6.56
CA THR A 853 20.50 6.58 6.78
C THR A 853 20.42 6.18 8.26
N ASN A 854 20.78 7.09 9.16
CA ASN A 854 20.64 6.90 10.61
C ASN A 854 19.18 6.73 11.03
N TYR A 855 18.24 7.45 10.40
CA TYR A 855 16.81 7.27 10.63
C TYR A 855 16.35 5.88 10.22
N ILE A 856 16.75 5.39 9.03
CA ILE A 856 16.38 4.06 8.53
C ILE A 856 16.80 2.97 9.54
N VAL A 857 18.01 3.07 10.10
CA VAL A 857 18.49 2.12 11.12
C VAL A 857 17.63 2.14 12.40
N ASN A 858 17.00 3.26 12.73
CA ASN A 858 16.27 3.44 13.99
C ASN A 858 14.75 3.57 13.79
N ASP A 859 14.24 3.14 12.65
CA ASP A 859 12.84 3.18 12.30
C ASP A 859 12.03 2.09 13.04
N ASN A 860 11.79 2.35 14.34
CA ASN A 860 11.13 1.42 15.25
C ASN A 860 9.65 1.76 15.47
N LEU A 861 9.10 2.81 14.83
CA LEU A 861 7.74 3.32 15.10
C LEU A 861 6.67 2.22 14.92
N GLY A 862 6.74 1.48 13.81
CA GLY A 862 5.81 0.38 13.53
C GLY A 862 5.95 -0.80 14.50
N ILE A 863 7.18 -1.08 14.95
CA ILE A 863 7.46 -2.15 15.92
C ILE A 863 6.90 -1.76 17.30
N ILE A 864 7.06 -0.51 17.72
CA ILE A 864 6.55 0.02 18.99
C ILE A 864 5.01 -0.04 19.01
N SER A 865 4.34 0.44 17.95
CA SER A 865 2.87 0.39 17.85
C SER A 865 2.34 -1.06 17.84
N THR A 866 3.03 -1.95 17.13
CA THR A 866 2.71 -3.39 17.13
C THR A 866 2.87 -4.00 18.52
N ALA A 867 3.99 -3.77 19.20
CA ALA A 867 4.22 -4.25 20.55
C ALA A 867 3.17 -3.72 21.52
N HIS A 868 2.82 -2.43 21.45
CA HIS A 868 1.77 -1.85 22.31
C HIS A 868 0.44 -2.58 22.14
N THR A 869 0.04 -2.85 20.89
CA THR A 869 -1.19 -3.61 20.60
C THR A 869 -1.15 -5.01 21.22
N VAL A 870 0.00 -5.70 21.16
CA VAL A 870 0.18 -7.04 21.74
C VAL A 870 0.13 -7.02 23.26
N PHE A 871 0.87 -6.12 23.91
CA PHE A 871 0.88 -6.02 25.37
C PHE A 871 -0.48 -5.56 25.91
N ALA A 872 -1.15 -4.62 25.25
CA ALA A 872 -2.47 -4.16 25.68
C ALA A 872 -3.57 -5.22 25.52
N ASP A 873 -3.37 -6.21 24.64
CA ASP A 873 -4.28 -7.36 24.51
C ASP A 873 -4.00 -8.45 25.55
N ARG A 874 -2.72 -8.69 25.86
CA ARG A 874 -2.27 -9.77 26.74
C ARG A 874 -2.39 -9.44 28.23
N GLU A 875 -2.08 -8.20 28.61
CA GLU A 875 -1.98 -7.79 30.00
C GLU A 875 -3.38 -7.53 30.61
N PRO A 876 -3.63 -7.93 31.88
CA PRO A 876 -4.93 -7.71 32.54
C PRO A 876 -5.33 -6.23 32.60
N ASP A 877 -4.36 -5.35 32.84
CA ASP A 877 -4.55 -3.89 32.91
C ASP A 877 -4.58 -3.21 31.52
N LYS A 878 -4.51 -4.00 30.44
CA LYS A 878 -4.58 -3.51 29.05
C LYS A 878 -3.56 -2.39 28.78
N ALA A 879 -4.01 -1.23 28.30
CA ALA A 879 -3.14 -0.07 28.02
C ALA A 879 -2.66 0.66 29.29
N MET A 880 -3.18 0.33 30.48
CA MET A 880 -2.68 0.88 31.75
C MET A 880 -1.44 0.14 32.28
N SER A 881 -1.09 -1.00 31.70
CA SER A 881 0.09 -1.78 32.09
C SER A 881 1.39 -0.98 31.92
N ALA A 882 2.40 -1.28 32.74
CA ALA A 882 3.69 -0.60 32.68
C ALA A 882 4.36 -0.70 31.29
N PRO A 883 4.41 -1.88 30.62
CA PRO A 883 4.93 -1.99 29.27
C PRO A 883 4.22 -1.08 28.27
N CYS A 884 2.89 -0.98 28.32
CA CYS A 884 2.11 -0.12 27.42
C CYS A 884 2.42 1.37 27.63
N LYS A 885 2.52 1.83 28.88
CA LYS A 885 2.87 3.22 29.18
C LYS A 885 4.27 3.59 28.71
N ASP A 886 5.24 2.70 28.85
CA ASP A 886 6.60 2.93 28.34
C ASP A 886 6.66 2.89 26.81
N LEU A 887 5.88 2.00 26.19
CA LEU A 887 5.70 1.99 24.73
C LEU A 887 5.02 3.26 24.21
N ALA A 888 4.06 3.82 24.92
CA ALA A 888 3.43 5.09 24.57
C ALA A 888 4.43 6.26 24.59
N LYS A 889 5.30 6.34 25.62
CA LYS A 889 6.39 7.31 25.67
C LYS A 889 7.37 7.14 24.51
N LEU A 890 7.81 5.90 24.24
CA LEU A 890 8.72 5.61 23.12
C LEU A 890 8.08 5.94 21.77
N ASN A 891 6.77 5.72 21.61
CA ASN A 891 6.04 6.06 20.41
C ASN A 891 6.02 7.58 20.18
N SER A 892 5.71 8.37 21.21
CA SER A 892 5.74 9.83 21.14
C SER A 892 7.09 10.35 20.67
N VAL A 893 8.18 9.83 21.24
CA VAL A 893 9.54 10.20 20.82
C VAL A 893 9.81 9.77 19.37
N ALA A 894 9.35 8.60 18.96
CA ALA A 894 9.56 8.08 17.60
C ALA A 894 8.78 8.89 16.54
N VAL A 895 7.60 9.43 16.88
CA VAL A 895 6.80 10.28 15.99
C VAL A 895 7.52 11.60 15.69
N ASP A 896 8.20 12.18 16.68
CA ASP A 896 8.93 13.45 16.52
C ASP A 896 10.40 13.28 16.14
N SER A 897 10.94 12.06 16.16
CA SER A 897 12.29 11.72 15.68
C SER A 897 12.66 12.34 14.31
N PRO A 898 11.78 12.36 13.28
CA PRO A 898 12.04 13.06 12.02
C PRO A 898 12.34 14.56 12.13
N LYS A 899 11.92 15.21 13.23
CA LYS A 899 12.09 16.66 13.46
C LYS A 899 13.14 16.95 14.53
N THR A 900 13.32 16.05 15.50
CA THR A 900 14.24 16.24 16.63
C THR A 900 15.62 15.61 16.39
N GLY A 901 15.68 14.57 15.54
CA GLY A 901 16.86 13.76 15.30
C GLY A 901 17.12 12.73 16.41
N GLN A 902 16.22 12.60 17.39
CA GLN A 902 16.40 11.67 18.49
C GLN A 902 16.20 10.23 18.01
N LEU A 903 17.17 9.37 18.30
CA LEU A 903 17.11 7.95 17.96
C LEU A 903 16.36 7.19 19.05
N VAL A 904 15.31 6.45 18.66
CA VAL A 904 14.53 5.62 19.58
C VAL A 904 15.04 4.18 19.52
N LYS A 905 15.62 3.70 20.62
CA LYS A 905 16.02 2.30 20.77
C LYS A 905 14.92 1.53 21.50
N MET A 906 14.52 0.40 20.91
CA MET A 906 13.51 -0.48 21.47
C MET A 906 14.12 -1.46 22.48
N PRO A 907 13.78 -1.39 23.78
CA PRO A 907 14.26 -2.34 24.79
C PRO A 907 13.83 -3.77 24.50
N GLY A 908 14.69 -4.75 24.80
CA GLY A 908 14.42 -6.17 24.49
C GLY A 908 13.19 -6.74 25.19
N HIS A 909 12.91 -6.33 26.43
CA HIS A 909 11.75 -6.78 27.20
C HIS A 909 10.41 -6.23 26.69
N LEU A 910 10.43 -5.13 25.92
CA LEU A 910 9.25 -4.56 25.29
C LEU A 910 8.97 -5.14 23.90
N ARG A 911 9.77 -6.10 23.42
CA ARG A 911 9.53 -6.76 22.13
C ARG A 911 8.53 -7.91 22.29
N ALA A 912 7.50 -7.92 21.44
CA ALA A 912 6.54 -9.01 21.38
C ALA A 912 7.18 -10.31 20.86
N LYS A 913 7.03 -11.40 21.63
CA LYS A 913 7.51 -12.75 21.27
C LYS A 913 6.42 -13.63 20.64
N GLU A 914 5.19 -13.46 21.12
CA GLU A 914 3.99 -14.14 20.65
C GLU A 914 2.97 -13.08 20.22
N TYR A 915 2.14 -13.39 19.22
CA TYR A 915 1.21 -12.44 18.62
C TYR A 915 -0.24 -12.94 18.76
N PRO A 916 -1.23 -12.05 18.93
CA PRO A 916 -2.62 -12.47 18.97
C PRO A 916 -3.11 -12.91 17.58
N ASP A 917 -4.08 -13.83 17.56
CA ASP A 917 -4.70 -14.45 16.39
C ASP A 917 -5.18 -13.43 15.34
N PHE A 918 -5.75 -12.30 15.78
CA PHE A 918 -6.23 -11.24 14.89
C PHE A 918 -5.13 -10.51 14.09
N MET A 919 -3.85 -10.77 14.36
CA MET A 919 -2.72 -10.23 13.58
C MET A 919 -2.31 -11.15 12.43
N GLU A 920 -2.79 -12.39 12.39
CA GLU A 920 -2.59 -13.36 11.30
C GLU A 920 -1.10 -13.56 10.92
N LYS A 921 -0.22 -13.61 11.91
CA LYS A 921 1.23 -13.83 11.75
C LYS A 921 1.55 -15.32 11.60
N LEU A 922 1.42 -15.84 10.38
CA LEU A 922 1.63 -17.27 10.07
C LEU A 922 3.06 -17.78 10.36
N ASP A 923 4.04 -16.89 10.37
CA ASP A 923 5.47 -17.17 10.57
C ASP A 923 5.93 -17.01 12.03
N LYS A 924 5.03 -16.66 12.95
CA LYS A 924 5.34 -16.39 14.35
C LYS A 924 4.43 -17.20 15.29
N PRO A 925 4.86 -17.47 16.52
CA PRO A 925 3.99 -18.04 17.54
C PRO A 925 2.76 -17.15 17.76
N THR A 926 1.56 -17.73 17.71
CA THR A 926 0.30 -17.02 17.91
C THR A 926 -0.53 -17.58 19.07
N TYR A 927 -1.27 -16.71 19.76
CA TYR A 927 -2.26 -17.09 20.79
C TYR A 927 -3.65 -16.56 20.43
N GLU A 928 -4.71 -17.21 20.91
CA GLU A 928 -6.07 -16.71 20.74
C GLU A 928 -6.33 -15.54 21.70
N SER A 929 -6.56 -14.34 21.16
CA SER A 929 -6.85 -13.14 21.96
C SER A 929 -8.16 -13.28 22.72
N LYS A 930 -8.13 -13.01 24.02
CA LYS A 930 -9.34 -12.92 24.87
C LYS A 930 -9.93 -11.51 24.93
N GLY A 931 -9.20 -10.51 24.43
CA GLY A 931 -9.65 -9.13 24.33
C GLY A 931 -10.71 -8.91 23.26
N VAL A 932 -11.33 -7.73 23.30
CA VAL A 932 -12.41 -7.33 22.38
C VAL A 932 -11.99 -7.36 20.91
N ILE A 933 -10.73 -7.03 20.59
CA ILE A 933 -10.24 -7.05 19.21
C ILE A 933 -10.21 -8.48 18.66
N GLY A 934 -9.80 -9.47 19.46
CA GLY A 934 -9.87 -10.88 19.09
C GLY A 934 -11.31 -11.35 18.85
N LYS A 935 -12.24 -10.96 19.73
CA LYS A 935 -13.68 -11.27 19.56
C LYS A 935 -14.25 -10.68 18.27
N LEU A 936 -13.94 -9.40 17.99
CA LEU A 936 -14.37 -8.70 16.77
C LEU A 936 -13.78 -9.35 15.52
N PHE A 937 -12.51 -9.77 15.56
CA PHE A 937 -11.87 -10.47 14.45
C PHE A 937 -12.56 -11.81 14.14
N ARG A 938 -12.83 -12.61 15.18
CA ARG A 938 -13.50 -13.91 15.02
C ARG A 938 -14.95 -13.75 14.54
N GLN A 939 -15.69 -12.74 15.01
CA GLN A 939 -17.03 -12.42 14.50
C GLN A 939 -17.02 -12.16 12.98
N VAL A 940 -16.04 -11.40 12.47
CA VAL A 940 -15.93 -11.17 11.01
C VAL A 940 -15.52 -12.45 10.28
N LYS A 941 -14.62 -13.24 10.86
CA LYS A 941 -14.16 -14.51 10.27
C LYS A 941 -15.32 -15.49 10.14
N GLU A 942 -16.11 -15.68 11.20
CA GLU A 942 -17.30 -16.51 11.23
C GLU A 942 -18.35 -16.01 10.24
N HIS A 943 -18.59 -14.69 10.17
CA HIS A 943 -19.50 -14.08 9.19
C HIS A 943 -19.10 -14.43 7.74
N VAL A 944 -17.82 -14.28 7.41
CA VAL A 944 -17.30 -14.60 6.07
C VAL A 944 -17.43 -16.09 5.77
N GLU A 945 -17.18 -16.96 6.74
CA GLU A 945 -17.36 -18.42 6.58
C GLU A 945 -18.84 -18.79 6.33
N LEU A 946 -19.77 -18.21 7.10
CA LEU A 946 -21.22 -18.39 6.92
C LEU A 946 -21.72 -17.90 5.55
N VAL A 947 -21.28 -16.71 5.13
CA VAL A 947 -21.63 -16.16 3.80
C VAL A 947 -21.00 -16.99 2.68
N SER A 948 -19.79 -17.51 2.86
CA SER A 948 -19.13 -18.36 1.85
C SER A 948 -19.83 -19.71 1.68
N HIS A 949 -20.36 -20.30 2.76
CA HIS A 949 -21.12 -21.55 2.69
C HIS A 949 -22.53 -21.37 2.09
N SER A 950 -23.16 -20.21 2.29
CA SER A 950 -24.47 -19.89 1.71
C SER A 950 -24.40 -19.39 0.26
N CYS A 951 -23.29 -18.73 -0.14
CA CYS A 951 -23.09 -18.13 -1.46
C CYS A 951 -22.08 -18.88 -2.34
N SER A 952 -22.20 -20.22 -2.45
CA SER A 952 -21.40 -21.01 -3.41
C SER A 952 -21.70 -20.70 -4.89
N SER A 953 -22.63 -19.78 -5.18
CA SER A 953 -23.11 -19.42 -6.51
C SER A 953 -22.64 -18.06 -7.06
N SER A 954 -21.97 -17.21 -6.27
CA SER A 954 -21.67 -15.81 -6.66
C SER A 954 -20.19 -15.40 -6.53
N ASN A 955 -19.26 -16.33 -6.75
CA ASN A 955 -17.93 -15.97 -7.20
C ASN A 955 -18.03 -15.50 -8.67
N ILE A 956 -18.43 -14.25 -8.91
CA ILE A 956 -18.35 -13.63 -10.25
C ILE A 956 -16.87 -13.43 -10.57
N LYS A 957 -16.18 -14.51 -10.94
CA LYS A 957 -14.77 -14.49 -11.34
C LYS A 957 -14.58 -14.11 -12.81
N SER A 958 -15.66 -14.05 -13.60
CA SER A 958 -15.60 -13.56 -14.97
C SER A 958 -16.98 -13.22 -15.52
N PHE A 959 -17.09 -12.10 -16.25
CA PHE A 959 -18.25 -11.80 -17.09
C PHE A 959 -18.23 -12.75 -18.30
N THR A 960 -18.98 -13.86 -18.23
CA THR A 960 -19.02 -14.90 -19.26
C THR A 960 -20.05 -14.58 -20.34
N ALA A 961 -20.00 -15.31 -21.47
CA ALA A 961 -20.98 -15.17 -22.55
C ALA A 961 -22.41 -15.48 -22.07
N GLU A 962 -22.54 -16.39 -21.10
CA GLU A 962 -23.82 -16.77 -20.49
C GLU A 962 -24.38 -15.64 -19.62
N VAL A 963 -23.53 -15.01 -18.80
CA VAL A 963 -23.92 -13.83 -18.01
C VAL A 963 -24.32 -12.68 -18.93
N ALA A 964 -23.55 -12.43 -19.98
CA ALA A 964 -23.89 -11.42 -20.98
C ALA A 964 -25.25 -11.69 -21.66
N LYS A 965 -25.57 -12.95 -21.98
CA LYS A 965 -26.86 -13.32 -22.57
C LYS A 965 -28.02 -13.12 -21.59
N LYS A 966 -27.79 -13.37 -20.30
CA LYS A 966 -28.81 -13.22 -19.25
C LYS A 966 -29.05 -11.75 -18.86
N CYS A 967 -27.99 -10.95 -18.81
CA CYS A 967 -28.01 -9.59 -18.26
C CYS A 967 -28.07 -8.49 -19.33
N TYR A 968 -28.06 -8.83 -20.62
CA TYR A 968 -28.19 -7.82 -21.67
C TYR A 968 -29.56 -7.15 -21.60
N ASP A 969 -29.57 -5.82 -21.46
CA ASP A 969 -30.77 -5.01 -21.37
C ASP A 969 -31.17 -4.46 -22.76
N PRO A 970 -32.25 -4.96 -23.39
CA PRO A 970 -32.70 -4.49 -24.70
C PRO A 970 -33.19 -3.04 -24.69
N ASP A 971 -33.59 -2.51 -23.53
CA ASP A 971 -34.02 -1.11 -23.40
C ASP A 971 -32.88 -0.13 -23.73
N MET A 972 -31.64 -0.60 -23.67
CA MET A 972 -30.46 0.19 -24.03
C MET A 972 -30.29 0.38 -25.54
N GLU A 973 -31.10 -0.26 -26.39
CA GLU A 973 -31.05 -0.05 -27.84
C GLU A 973 -31.85 1.20 -28.24
N VAL A 974 -31.13 2.20 -28.75
CA VAL A 974 -31.68 3.49 -29.23
C VAL A 974 -31.48 3.59 -30.74
N ASP A 975 -32.45 4.13 -31.45
CA ASP A 975 -32.38 4.27 -32.91
C ASP A 975 -31.09 5.01 -33.35
N GLY A 976 -30.48 4.52 -34.43
CA GLY A 976 -29.22 5.06 -34.96
C GLY A 976 -27.93 4.54 -34.30
N PHE A 977 -27.99 3.75 -33.22
CA PHE A 977 -26.78 3.25 -32.52
C PHE A 977 -25.82 2.45 -33.43
N LYS A 978 -26.37 1.75 -34.42
CA LYS A 978 -25.59 0.91 -35.37
C LYS A 978 -24.54 1.71 -36.14
N LEU A 979 -24.76 3.02 -36.36
CA LEU A 979 -23.82 3.90 -37.05
C LEU A 979 -22.51 4.09 -36.26
N TYR A 980 -22.56 3.94 -34.93
CA TYR A 980 -21.44 4.20 -34.03
C TYR A 980 -20.72 2.93 -33.55
N ILE A 981 -21.13 1.74 -33.98
CA ILE A 981 -20.54 0.46 -33.54
C ILE A 981 -19.04 0.38 -33.79
N ASN A 982 -18.57 0.75 -34.99
CA ASN A 982 -17.15 0.67 -35.34
C ASN A 982 -16.30 1.62 -34.48
N GLU A 983 -16.83 2.80 -34.18
CA GLU A 983 -16.22 3.76 -33.27
C GLU A 983 -16.19 3.22 -31.84
N ALA A 984 -17.29 2.67 -31.35
CA ALA A 984 -17.40 2.08 -30.02
C ALA A 984 -16.42 0.91 -29.81
N ILE A 985 -16.26 0.02 -30.80
CA ILE A 985 -15.26 -1.07 -30.76
C ILE A 985 -13.84 -0.51 -30.61
N ARG A 986 -13.53 0.58 -31.31
CA ARG A 986 -12.21 1.21 -31.25
C ARG A 986 -11.95 1.81 -29.86
N TYR A 987 -12.86 2.62 -29.34
CA TYR A 987 -12.68 3.25 -28.03
C TYR A 987 -12.71 2.23 -26.88
N ARG A 988 -13.54 1.19 -26.98
CA ARG A 988 -13.51 0.09 -26.02
C ARG A 988 -12.13 -0.56 -25.96
N ARG A 989 -11.54 -0.90 -27.12
CA ARG A 989 -10.19 -1.48 -27.18
C ARG A 989 -9.14 -0.57 -26.58
N GLU A 990 -9.27 0.74 -26.78
CA GLU A 990 -8.36 1.74 -26.22
C GLU A 990 -8.48 1.82 -24.69
N TYR A 991 -9.71 1.90 -24.17
CA TYR A 991 -10.00 1.86 -22.74
C TYR A 991 -9.49 0.58 -22.08
N ASP A 992 -9.83 -0.59 -22.64
CA ASP A 992 -9.45 -1.89 -22.10
C ASP A 992 -7.91 -2.04 -22.05
N CYS A 993 -7.21 -1.54 -23.07
CA CYS A 993 -5.76 -1.55 -23.09
C CYS A 993 -5.16 -0.67 -21.98
N LYS A 994 -5.66 0.57 -21.84
CA LYS A 994 -5.18 1.49 -20.79
C LYS A 994 -5.50 0.98 -19.38
N LEU A 995 -6.69 0.42 -19.15
CA LEU A 995 -7.08 -0.15 -17.86
C LEU A 995 -6.25 -1.38 -17.50
N GLN A 996 -6.03 -2.30 -18.45
CA GLN A 996 -5.16 -3.46 -18.27
C GLN A 996 -3.73 -3.04 -17.90
N ASN A 997 -3.18 -2.03 -18.58
CA ASN A 997 -1.84 -1.53 -18.27
C ASN A 997 -1.74 -0.98 -16.85
N LEU A 998 -2.77 -0.26 -16.37
CA LEU A 998 -2.83 0.18 -14.97
C LEU A 998 -2.90 -1.01 -14.00
N MET A 999 -3.73 -2.01 -14.30
CA MET A 999 -3.85 -3.22 -13.48
C MET A 999 -2.52 -3.97 -13.37
N GLU A 1000 -1.85 -4.18 -14.50
CA GLU A 1000 -0.54 -4.85 -14.56
C GLU A 1000 0.54 -4.05 -13.81
N TYR A 1001 0.60 -2.74 -14.04
CA TYR A 1001 1.56 -1.84 -13.40
C TYR A 1001 1.44 -1.86 -11.87
N TYR A 1002 0.20 -1.83 -11.36
CA TYR A 1002 -0.06 -1.87 -9.92
C TYR A 1002 -0.15 -3.29 -9.33
N GLY A 1003 -0.09 -4.33 -10.18
CA GLY A 1003 -0.24 -5.74 -9.78
C GLY A 1003 -1.65 -6.11 -9.29
N ILE A 1004 -2.67 -5.42 -9.78
CA ILE A 1004 -4.09 -5.66 -9.47
C ILE A 1004 -4.63 -6.74 -10.40
N LYS A 1005 -5.39 -7.69 -9.86
CA LYS A 1005 -5.83 -8.88 -10.62
C LYS A 1005 -7.23 -8.78 -11.19
N SER A 1006 -8.07 -7.86 -10.70
CA SER A 1006 -9.45 -7.75 -11.17
C SER A 1006 -9.89 -6.31 -11.42
N GLU A 1007 -10.82 -6.15 -12.36
CA GLU A 1007 -11.47 -4.87 -12.67
C GLU A 1007 -12.15 -4.26 -11.43
N ALA A 1008 -12.84 -5.09 -10.66
CA ALA A 1008 -13.56 -4.66 -9.47
C ALA A 1008 -12.61 -4.02 -8.43
N GLU A 1009 -11.43 -4.60 -8.23
CA GLU A 1009 -10.42 -4.09 -7.31
C GLU A 1009 -9.87 -2.73 -7.74
N ILE A 1010 -9.52 -2.56 -9.03
CA ILE A 1010 -8.95 -1.29 -9.52
C ILE A 1010 -9.99 -0.15 -9.50
N LEU A 1011 -11.25 -0.44 -9.87
CA LEU A 1011 -12.30 0.59 -9.95
C LEU A 1011 -12.85 0.99 -8.58
N SER A 1012 -12.99 0.04 -7.65
CA SER A 1012 -13.40 0.34 -6.27
C SER A 1012 -12.24 0.88 -5.42
N GLY A 1013 -11.00 0.69 -5.89
CA GLY A 1013 -9.78 0.92 -5.12
C GLY A 1013 -9.63 -0.06 -3.94
N THR A 1014 -10.31 -1.20 -3.98
CA THR A 1014 -10.27 -2.27 -2.97
C THR A 1014 -9.22 -3.27 -3.40
N PHE A 1015 -8.24 -3.58 -2.57
CA PHE A 1015 -7.15 -4.48 -2.96
C PHE A 1015 -7.03 -5.61 -1.95
N ALA A 1016 -7.31 -6.85 -2.38
CA ALA A 1016 -7.15 -8.02 -1.51
C ALA A 1016 -5.67 -8.25 -1.15
N GLN A 1017 -4.77 -8.01 -2.11
CA GLN A 1017 -3.33 -8.16 -1.97
C GLN A 1017 -2.64 -7.06 -2.79
N THR A 1018 -2.15 -6.00 -2.14
CA THR A 1018 -1.37 -4.96 -2.83
C THR A 1018 0.03 -5.48 -3.14
N SER A 1019 0.51 -5.26 -4.36
CA SER A 1019 1.92 -5.43 -4.71
C SER A 1019 2.81 -4.65 -3.72
N LYS A 1020 3.92 -5.25 -3.29
CA LYS A 1020 4.83 -4.70 -2.27
C LYS A 1020 5.60 -3.44 -2.75
N CYS A 1021 5.41 -3.02 -4.00
CA CYS A 1021 6.27 -2.08 -4.74
C CYS A 1021 6.16 -0.59 -4.31
N PHE A 1022 5.19 -0.19 -3.49
CA PHE A 1022 4.89 1.23 -3.24
C PHE A 1022 5.08 1.66 -1.78
N ASP A 1023 5.76 2.80 -1.59
CA ASP A 1023 6.28 3.32 -0.31
C ASP A 1023 5.23 3.44 0.81
N THR A 1024 3.95 3.64 0.48
CA THR A 1024 2.83 3.48 1.44
C THR A 1024 1.53 3.02 0.73
N ARG A 1025 0.75 2.11 1.36
CA ARG A 1025 -0.59 1.70 0.86
C ARG A 1025 -1.55 2.88 0.62
N LYS A 1026 -1.38 3.99 1.35
CA LYS A 1026 -2.25 5.16 1.24
C LYS A 1026 -1.97 5.95 -0.04
N ASP A 1027 -0.70 6.21 -0.35
CA ASP A 1027 -0.31 6.94 -1.55
C ASP A 1027 -0.60 6.13 -2.82
N LEU A 1028 -0.40 4.80 -2.76
CA LEU A 1028 -0.76 3.89 -3.84
C LEU A 1028 -2.26 3.94 -4.16
N LYS A 1029 -3.13 3.79 -3.15
CA LYS A 1029 -4.59 3.83 -3.34
C LYS A 1029 -5.05 5.18 -3.89
N ALA A 1030 -4.45 6.28 -3.42
CA ALA A 1030 -4.74 7.61 -3.96
C ALA A 1030 -4.32 7.73 -5.43
N ASN A 1031 -3.11 7.31 -5.78
CA ASN A 1031 -2.59 7.35 -7.14
C ASN A 1031 -3.40 6.48 -8.12
N ILE A 1032 -3.80 5.27 -7.71
CA ILE A 1032 -4.67 4.40 -8.52
C ILE A 1032 -6.02 5.07 -8.75
N GLY A 1033 -6.65 5.60 -7.70
CA GLY A 1033 -7.93 6.29 -7.81
C GLY A 1033 -7.87 7.49 -8.76
N ILE A 1034 -6.75 8.22 -8.75
CA ILE A 1034 -6.47 9.32 -9.67
C ILE A 1034 -6.31 8.80 -11.10
N ALA A 1035 -5.46 7.78 -11.32
CA ALA A 1035 -5.22 7.21 -12.63
C ALA A 1035 -6.51 6.71 -13.30
N VAL A 1036 -7.35 6.01 -12.53
CA VAL A 1036 -8.66 5.53 -12.98
C VAL A 1036 -9.61 6.69 -13.29
N ARG A 1037 -9.64 7.75 -12.46
CA ARG A 1037 -10.46 8.93 -12.74
C ARG A 1037 -10.03 9.62 -14.03
N SER A 1038 -8.72 9.83 -14.21
CA SER A 1038 -8.18 10.47 -15.41
C SER A 1038 -8.44 9.62 -16.66
N LEU A 1039 -8.38 8.28 -16.57
CA LEU A 1039 -8.79 7.38 -17.66
C LEU A 1039 -10.29 7.53 -18.00
N LYS A 1040 -11.17 7.57 -16.99
CA LYS A 1040 -12.61 7.78 -17.20
C LYS A 1040 -12.90 9.14 -17.83
N LYS A 1041 -12.20 10.20 -17.40
CA LYS A 1041 -12.34 11.54 -17.99
C LYS A 1041 -11.86 11.58 -19.43
N GLU A 1042 -10.73 10.93 -19.74
CA GLU A 1042 -10.24 10.81 -21.11
C GLU A 1042 -11.24 10.05 -21.99
N ALA A 1043 -11.81 8.95 -21.49
CA ALA A 1043 -12.87 8.22 -22.18
C ALA A 1043 -14.11 9.09 -22.42
N ARG A 1044 -14.55 9.88 -21.42
CA ARG A 1044 -15.62 10.88 -21.61
C ARG A 1044 -15.25 11.90 -22.69
N GLY A 1045 -14.00 12.33 -22.77
CA GLY A 1045 -13.50 13.20 -23.83
C GLY A 1045 -13.70 12.59 -25.22
N TRP A 1046 -13.36 11.32 -25.41
CA TRP A 1046 -13.56 10.61 -26.68
C TRP A 1046 -15.02 10.55 -27.12
N PHE A 1047 -15.95 10.53 -26.17
CA PHE A 1047 -17.39 10.51 -26.44
C PHE A 1047 -17.89 11.85 -27.03
N TYR A 1048 -17.40 12.96 -26.47
CA TYR A 1048 -17.79 14.32 -26.84
C TYR A 1048 -16.92 14.95 -27.94
N GLU A 1049 -15.79 14.34 -28.31
CA GLU A 1049 -14.96 14.78 -29.44
C GLU A 1049 -15.81 14.78 -30.74
N LYS A 1050 -16.03 15.98 -31.30
CA LYS A 1050 -16.52 16.13 -32.68
C LYS A 1050 -15.38 15.79 -33.63
N GLN A 1051 -15.39 14.59 -34.22
CA GLN A 1051 -14.48 14.33 -35.34
C GLN A 1051 -14.83 15.25 -36.50
N GLY A 1052 -13.80 15.89 -37.08
CA GLY A 1052 -13.91 16.77 -38.23
C GLY A 1052 -14.64 16.10 -39.39
N SER A 1053 -15.49 16.92 -40.02
CA SER A 1053 -16.10 16.78 -41.34
C SER A 1053 -15.47 15.73 -42.26
N GLU A 1054 -16.23 14.67 -42.56
CA GLU A 1054 -16.27 14.06 -43.91
C GLU A 1054 -17.46 13.12 -44.13
N PHE A 1055 -18.32 12.86 -43.13
CA PHE A 1055 -19.49 11.96 -43.28
C PHE A 1055 -20.79 12.47 -42.66
N GLN A 1056 -21.04 13.79 -42.66
CA GLN A 1056 -22.37 14.34 -42.40
C GLN A 1056 -22.75 15.33 -43.50
N SER A 1057 -23.29 14.78 -44.59
CA SER A 1057 -24.36 15.48 -45.30
C SER A 1057 -25.64 14.66 -45.07
N ASN A 1058 -26.65 15.35 -44.55
CA ASN A 1058 -28.06 14.97 -44.54
C ASN A 1058 -28.55 13.95 -43.49
N VAL A 1059 -28.44 14.26 -42.18
CA VAL A 1059 -29.55 14.03 -41.23
C VAL A 1059 -29.47 15.09 -40.13
N SER A 1060 -30.50 15.92 -40.01
CA SER A 1060 -30.76 16.79 -38.86
C SER A 1060 -31.28 15.95 -37.69
N THR A 1061 -30.39 15.30 -36.96
CA THR A 1061 -30.70 14.72 -35.63
C THR A 1061 -30.27 15.69 -34.56
N ASP A 1062 -31.16 15.94 -33.61
CA ASP A 1062 -30.95 16.78 -32.45
C ASP A 1062 -29.70 16.33 -31.68
N GLY A 1063 -29.00 17.27 -31.03
CA GLY A 1063 -27.69 17.00 -30.42
C GLY A 1063 -27.72 15.91 -29.35
N ASP A 1064 -28.88 15.69 -28.72
CA ASP A 1064 -29.07 14.72 -27.65
C ASP A 1064 -29.34 13.29 -28.16
N ASP A 1065 -30.08 13.13 -29.26
CA ASP A 1065 -30.38 11.83 -29.89
C ASP A 1065 -29.10 11.14 -30.39
N ALA A 1066 -28.18 11.90 -30.97
CA ALA A 1066 -26.89 11.38 -31.42
C ALA A 1066 -26.02 10.91 -30.23
N CYS A 1067 -26.10 11.60 -29.09
CA CYS A 1067 -25.42 11.18 -27.86
C CYS A 1067 -26.03 9.91 -27.27
N ALA A 1068 -27.36 9.78 -27.25
CA ALA A 1068 -28.05 8.56 -26.82
C ALA A 1068 -27.66 7.36 -27.71
N ALA A 1069 -27.67 7.51 -29.04
CA ALA A 1069 -27.24 6.49 -29.99
C ALA A 1069 -25.76 6.06 -29.79
N LYS A 1070 -24.86 7.01 -29.50
CA LYS A 1070 -23.46 6.71 -29.17
C LYS A 1070 -23.32 5.92 -27.86
N ALA A 1071 -24.04 6.33 -26.80
CA ALA A 1071 -24.00 5.66 -25.51
C ALA A 1071 -24.57 4.23 -25.61
N SER A 1072 -25.68 4.07 -26.34
CA SER A 1072 -26.26 2.78 -26.72
C SER A 1072 -25.23 1.90 -27.44
N ALA A 1073 -24.49 2.44 -28.41
CA ALA A 1073 -23.44 1.68 -29.10
C ALA A 1073 -22.31 1.22 -28.16
N TRP A 1074 -21.90 2.05 -27.18
CA TRP A 1074 -20.89 1.68 -26.18
C TRP A 1074 -21.37 0.55 -25.26
N TYR A 1075 -22.63 0.60 -24.83
CA TYR A 1075 -23.26 -0.50 -24.08
C TYR A 1075 -23.34 -1.78 -24.92
N TYR A 1076 -23.87 -1.66 -26.15
CA TYR A 1076 -24.06 -2.77 -27.09
C TYR A 1076 -22.77 -3.56 -27.33
N VAL A 1077 -21.68 -2.87 -27.69
CA VAL A 1077 -20.41 -3.56 -27.99
C VAL A 1077 -19.80 -4.19 -26.75
N THR A 1078 -20.18 -3.77 -25.55
CA THR A 1078 -19.64 -4.27 -24.27
C THR A 1078 -20.43 -5.46 -23.74
N TYR A 1079 -21.76 -5.37 -23.76
CA TYR A 1079 -22.67 -6.32 -23.12
C TYR A 1079 -23.30 -7.33 -24.09
N HIS A 1080 -23.43 -7.03 -25.39
CA HIS A 1080 -24.17 -7.91 -26.31
C HIS A 1080 -23.39 -9.21 -26.61
N PRO A 1081 -24.02 -10.40 -26.52
CA PRO A 1081 -23.37 -11.70 -26.71
C PRO A 1081 -22.67 -11.88 -28.05
N ARG A 1082 -23.11 -11.20 -29.11
CA ARG A 1082 -22.47 -11.26 -30.45
C ARG A 1082 -20.99 -10.83 -30.43
N TYR A 1083 -20.60 -9.93 -29.53
CA TYR A 1083 -19.21 -9.50 -29.41
C TYR A 1083 -18.40 -10.41 -28.48
N PHE A 1084 -19.01 -11.48 -27.95
CA PHE A 1084 -18.30 -12.50 -27.20
C PHE A 1084 -17.52 -13.47 -28.08
N VAL A 1085 -18.01 -13.77 -29.29
CA VAL A 1085 -17.43 -14.77 -30.19
C VAL A 1085 -16.95 -14.06 -31.46
N GLY A 1086 -15.63 -13.93 -31.63
CA GLY A 1086 -15.02 -13.54 -32.92
C GLY A 1086 -14.10 -12.31 -32.95
N CYS A 1087 -14.09 -11.43 -31.94
CA CYS A 1087 -13.25 -10.21 -31.98
C CYS A 1087 -11.93 -10.29 -31.19
N TYR A 1088 -11.75 -11.31 -30.35
CA TYR A 1088 -10.51 -11.59 -29.64
C TYR A 1088 -10.17 -13.06 -29.90
N LYS A 1089 -9.02 -13.34 -30.52
CA LYS A 1089 -8.55 -14.71 -30.67
C LYS A 1089 -8.35 -15.31 -29.28
N GLU A 1090 -9.00 -16.45 -29.03
CA GLU A 1090 -8.66 -17.32 -27.90
C GLU A 1090 -7.13 -17.50 -27.88
N GLY A 1091 -6.49 -17.13 -26.76
CA GLY A 1091 -5.04 -17.24 -26.58
C GLY A 1091 -4.29 -15.95 -26.22
N THR A 1092 -4.89 -14.76 -26.26
CA THR A 1092 -4.19 -13.52 -25.82
C THR A 1092 -4.26 -13.25 -24.30
N GLY A 1093 -5.07 -14.00 -23.55
CA GLY A 1093 -5.15 -13.91 -22.08
C GLY A 1093 -5.45 -12.49 -21.54
N ARG A 1094 -6.28 -11.71 -22.25
CA ARG A 1094 -6.76 -10.39 -21.80
C ARG A 1094 -8.19 -10.53 -21.25
N GLU A 1095 -8.42 -10.01 -20.05
CA GLU A 1095 -9.73 -9.98 -19.42
C GLU A 1095 -10.66 -9.00 -20.16
N ARG A 1096 -11.97 -9.28 -20.16
CA ARG A 1096 -12.99 -8.37 -20.70
C ARG A 1096 -13.54 -7.51 -19.58
N PHE A 1097 -13.52 -6.20 -19.82
CA PHE A 1097 -13.98 -5.22 -18.84
C PHE A 1097 -15.41 -4.75 -19.14
N VAL A 1098 -16.18 -4.53 -18.07
CA VAL A 1098 -17.58 -4.08 -18.14
C VAL A 1098 -17.76 -2.59 -17.84
N SER A 1099 -16.73 -1.91 -17.33
CA SER A 1099 -16.82 -0.50 -16.89
C SER A 1099 -16.78 0.56 -17.99
N PHE A 1100 -16.37 0.20 -19.22
CA PHE A 1100 -16.24 1.14 -20.33
C PHE A 1100 -17.51 1.99 -20.59
N PRO A 1101 -18.70 1.42 -20.82
CA PRO A 1101 -19.91 2.22 -21.08
C PRO A 1101 -20.30 3.11 -19.90
N TRP A 1102 -20.03 2.67 -18.67
CA TRP A 1102 -20.29 3.43 -17.45
C TRP A 1102 -19.40 4.67 -17.27
N CYS A 1103 -18.44 4.91 -18.17
CA CYS A 1103 -17.79 6.21 -18.28
C CYS A 1103 -18.78 7.32 -18.63
N VAL A 1104 -19.85 7.01 -19.37
CA VAL A 1104 -20.93 7.95 -19.76
C VAL A 1104 -22.26 7.60 -19.09
N PHE A 1105 -22.20 7.24 -17.80
CA PHE A 1105 -23.34 6.76 -17.02
C PHE A 1105 -24.57 7.67 -17.10
N GLU A 1106 -24.40 8.99 -17.11
CA GLU A 1106 -25.50 9.97 -17.23
C GLU A 1106 -26.40 9.70 -18.43
N LYS A 1107 -25.82 9.43 -19.60
CA LYS A 1107 -26.57 9.16 -20.83
C LYS A 1107 -27.21 7.77 -20.83
N LEU A 1108 -26.55 6.76 -20.28
CA LEU A 1108 -27.14 5.42 -20.13
C LEU A 1108 -28.35 5.43 -19.20
N LEU A 1109 -28.23 6.14 -18.08
CA LEU A 1109 -29.33 6.29 -17.14
C LEU A 1109 -30.48 7.10 -17.73
N GLN A 1110 -30.20 8.12 -18.54
CA GLN A 1110 -31.23 8.86 -19.25
C GLN A 1110 -32.02 7.95 -20.20
N ILE A 1111 -31.34 7.13 -21.02
CA ILE A 1111 -31.99 6.14 -21.89
C ILE A 1111 -32.92 5.22 -21.08
N LYS A 1112 -32.47 4.73 -19.92
CA LYS A 1112 -33.31 3.87 -19.07
C LYS A 1112 -34.53 4.61 -18.52
N ARG A 1113 -34.37 5.87 -18.10
CA ARG A 1113 -35.46 6.71 -17.59
C ARG A 1113 -36.51 6.97 -18.67
N ASP A 1114 -36.08 7.30 -19.88
CA ASP A 1114 -36.98 7.60 -21.01
C ASP A 1114 -37.80 6.37 -21.40
N LYS A 1115 -37.16 5.21 -21.53
CA LYS A 1115 -37.85 3.93 -21.82
C LYS A 1115 -38.85 3.55 -20.72
N ARG A 1116 -38.51 3.80 -19.46
CA ARG A 1116 -39.41 3.54 -18.32
C ARG A 1116 -40.59 4.51 -18.26
N SER A 1117 -40.39 5.77 -18.66
CA SER A 1117 -41.48 6.74 -18.82
C SER A 1117 -42.45 6.31 -19.92
N ILE A 1118 -41.92 5.83 -21.05
CA ILE A 1118 -42.71 5.30 -22.17
C ILE A 1118 -43.47 4.02 -21.74
N SER A 1119 -42.83 3.10 -21.03
CA SER A 1119 -43.52 1.89 -20.57
C SER A 1119 -44.60 2.18 -19.52
N ASN A 1120 -44.36 3.14 -18.61
CA ASN A 1120 -45.37 3.56 -17.62
C ASN A 1120 -46.55 4.30 -18.27
N SER A 1121 -46.32 5.13 -19.28
CA SER A 1121 -47.41 5.81 -20.01
C SER A 1121 -48.26 4.82 -20.81
N LEU A 1122 -47.63 3.85 -21.48
CA LEU A 1122 -48.34 2.74 -22.15
C LEU A 1122 -49.13 1.86 -21.16
N HIS A 1123 -48.65 1.70 -19.92
CA HIS A 1123 -49.34 0.92 -18.89
C HIS A 1123 -50.55 1.65 -18.30
N ILE A 1124 -50.51 2.98 -18.23
CA ILE A 1124 -51.64 3.85 -17.85
C ILE A 1124 -52.71 3.83 -18.95
N ASP A 1125 -52.33 3.96 -20.22
CA ASP A 1125 -53.28 3.86 -21.35
C ASP A 1125 -54.00 2.50 -21.38
N LEU A 1126 -53.29 1.40 -21.08
CA LEU A 1126 -53.88 0.05 -21.02
C LEU A 1126 -54.76 -0.19 -19.79
N THR A 1127 -54.62 0.61 -18.72
CA THR A 1127 -55.50 0.53 -17.53
C THR A 1127 -56.66 1.52 -17.60
N GLU A 1128 -56.60 2.56 -18.43
CA GLU A 1128 -57.77 3.37 -18.82
C GLU A 1128 -58.61 2.73 -19.94
N LEU A 1129 -58.03 1.78 -20.69
CA LEU A 1129 -58.71 0.96 -21.71
C LEU A 1129 -59.33 -0.35 -21.17
N ALA A 1130 -59.11 -0.69 -19.90
CA ALA A 1130 -59.66 -1.87 -19.22
C ALA A 1130 -60.68 -1.46 -18.16
#